data_AF-A0A4R6VIH3-F1
#
_entry.id   AF-A0A4R6VIH3-F1
#
_cell.length_a   1.000
_cell.length_b   1.000
_cell.length_c   1.000
_cell.angle_alpha   90.00
_cell.angle_beta   90.00
_cell.angle_gamma   90.00
#
_symmetry.space_group_name_H-M   'P 1'
#
loop_
_entity.id
_entity.type
_entity.pdbx_description
1 polymer ?
#
loop_
_entity_poly.entity_id
_entity_poly.type
_entity_poly.pdbx_seq_one_letter_code
_entity_poly.pdbx_strand_id
1 'polypeptide(L)'
;MTSSLSDSAFERLARPVQKWVHSKGWTSLQDAQARAVEPIMDASSDVLITASTAGGKTEAAFLPILSALLNSRDRNEKPDGVEVLAISPLKALINDQTERLEKMCADIDVPVHAWHGDVPAGRKKRVWRDRAGVLFITPESVEGLLCLRGDAVKSLLGALRYIVVDELHAFPGSARGAQLASLLHRLDLLCRRRVPRIGLSATVGDLAIGAEFLRPGRGERVKVIKGVDQPRQRVTVLRGHLSNREAGGTSAVSHLLFRTLRGHTNLVFANRRKEVETYADRLRAECDRLRVPNEFFAHHGSLAKAEREDVEDRLKSSEPATAICTSTLEMGIDIGQVCEVAQVRCPPSVAALRQRWGRSGRLPGERSVLRTYVTEPKLGPGTEPQDALRAELVQTVAMTELFLTHDWCEPPETGGLHLSTLVQQVLSLTAQHGGVYPSQAESVLCSRGPFAVDPTTFTRLLAAMHDADLLMSSSDGLLLPAQRGEREIEDWSFLAAFESPDVFRVLAQGQEIGSIDADDTLLPGAGLVLAGRRWRVIAVHLGAGEVEVVADAAGVAPDFPPTGAARIHDRVRQEMERLCLGDVVPTYLDEGARTMLAEARAMFAQLELHRRDIVGWGRRSMIFPWRGDRVLDTVRVAMHHAGIETDREGPAIVARAPEEIVARVLERLAASAPPDPLDLAATVPVKREEKWDEVLSPTLLDQAYAARALDVDGAWRWLRSRGTRSLARPSSTSDVPVLTSPSPAALGPLVELGTTPFAIVDVETTGLASARGHRVVEIAIVACRPDGSVEDFWHTLLDPGRDVGPTWIHGLDMTDVVGAPSFADVAGDVAVRLEGRVVVAHNAPFDMGFLHAEFDRAGHPLPPVPSLCTMALADRTAPHAGRSLADACGAHGVELENAHSAREDALATAALFRAQLITLDADDLPELGISTRHLPVDWPALAPTGRSMTRTRPASRPEPSVRTWASAGETAYADALAWALEDDEVTSVELDHLIGVARVWAVGDVAAIHRQVLAGRDLPAEVHRQLEVAERTHRRTALPTSTI
;
A
#
# COMPACT_ATOMS: atom_id res chain seq x y z
N MET A 1 48.99 8.89 12.56
CA MET A 1 48.91 8.26 11.22
C MET A 1 47.91 8.96 10.30
N THR A 2 46.78 9.46 10.79
CA THR A 2 45.78 10.17 9.97
C THR A 2 46.27 11.51 9.38
N SER A 3 47.05 12.31 10.11
CA SER A 3 47.59 13.59 9.59
C SER A 3 48.56 13.39 8.40
N SER A 4 49.52 12.46 8.49
CA SER A 4 50.47 12.19 7.40
C SER A 4 49.81 11.63 6.12
N LEU A 5 48.72 10.87 6.26
CA LEU A 5 47.93 10.38 5.11
C LEU A 5 47.12 11.51 4.47
N SER A 6 46.50 12.36 5.27
CA SER A 6 45.78 13.54 4.78
C SER A 6 46.71 14.50 4.03
N ASP A 7 47.87 14.80 4.60
CA ASP A 7 48.82 15.76 4.01
C ASP A 7 49.37 15.24 2.67
N SER A 8 49.78 13.97 2.60
CA SER A 8 50.23 13.34 1.35
C SER A 8 49.13 13.20 0.29
N ALA A 9 47.88 12.90 0.70
CA ALA A 9 46.74 12.85 -0.22
C ALA A 9 46.40 14.24 -0.77
N PHE A 10 46.44 15.27 0.08
CA PHE A 10 46.19 16.65 -0.31
C PHE A 10 47.22 17.16 -1.33
N GLU A 11 48.51 16.87 -1.11
CA GLU A 11 49.60 17.24 -2.02
C GLU A 11 49.45 16.63 -3.43
N ARG A 12 48.81 15.46 -3.56
CA ARG A 12 48.52 14.82 -4.86
C ARG A 12 47.42 15.50 -5.66
N LEU A 13 46.53 16.26 -5.03
CA LEU A 13 45.44 16.95 -5.73
C LEU A 13 45.98 18.06 -6.64
N ALA A 14 45.26 18.39 -7.71
CA ALA A 14 45.65 19.48 -8.60
C ALA A 14 45.60 20.83 -7.87
N ARG A 15 46.52 21.75 -8.16
CA ARG A 15 46.61 23.07 -7.49
C ARG A 15 45.28 23.84 -7.41
N PRO A 16 44.44 23.89 -8.46
CA PRO A 16 43.16 24.57 -8.36
C PRO A 16 42.19 23.90 -7.36
N VAL A 17 42.21 22.57 -7.28
CA VAL A 17 41.41 21.80 -6.32
C VAL A 17 41.91 22.05 -4.89
N GLN A 18 43.23 22.10 -4.68
CA GLN A 18 43.83 22.48 -3.40
C GLN A 18 43.39 23.88 -2.94
N LYS A 19 43.37 24.86 -3.85
CA LYS A 19 42.86 26.22 -3.55
C LYS A 19 41.40 26.20 -3.13
N TRP A 20 40.56 25.42 -3.80
CA TRP A 20 39.16 25.28 -3.42
C TRP A 20 39.00 24.71 -2.01
N VAL A 21 39.74 23.64 -1.67
CA VAL A 21 39.71 23.05 -0.32
C VAL A 21 40.10 24.08 0.74
N HIS A 22 41.15 24.87 0.51
CA HIS A 22 41.53 25.96 1.41
C HIS A 22 40.48 27.06 1.51
N SER A 23 39.79 27.40 0.41
CA SER A 23 38.72 28.41 0.40
C SER A 23 37.53 28.01 1.28
N LYS A 24 37.34 26.71 1.51
CA LYS A 24 36.32 26.16 2.42
C LYS A 24 36.76 26.17 3.89
N GLY A 25 37.97 26.65 4.19
CA GLY A 25 38.51 26.68 5.54
C GLY A 25 38.94 25.31 6.08
N TRP A 26 39.10 24.32 5.21
CA TRP A 26 39.48 22.97 5.63
C TRP A 26 40.97 22.92 5.97
N THR A 27 41.28 22.39 7.16
CA THR A 27 42.66 22.23 7.65
C THR A 27 43.25 20.87 7.28
N SER A 28 42.41 19.89 6.98
CA SER A 28 42.79 18.54 6.54
C SER A 28 41.65 17.88 5.78
N LEU A 29 41.96 16.82 5.03
CA LEU A 29 40.95 15.97 4.38
C LEU A 29 40.39 14.98 5.41
N GLN A 30 39.10 14.66 5.29
CA GLN A 30 38.50 13.57 6.07
C GLN A 30 39.09 12.22 5.64
N ASP A 31 39.00 11.22 6.52
CA ASP A 31 39.61 9.89 6.29
C ASP A 31 39.17 9.24 4.96
N ALA A 32 37.87 9.22 4.67
CA ALA A 32 37.34 8.70 3.40
C ALA A 32 37.87 9.49 2.19
N GLN A 33 37.96 10.82 2.31
CA GLN A 33 38.46 11.70 1.25
C GLN A 33 39.93 11.41 0.96
N ALA A 34 40.78 11.35 2.00
CA ALA A 34 42.20 11.07 1.85
C ALA A 34 42.47 9.69 1.25
N ARG A 35 41.76 8.65 1.71
CA ARG A 35 41.92 7.27 1.21
C ARG A 35 41.42 7.09 -0.23
N ALA A 36 40.49 7.93 -0.68
CA ALA A 36 39.94 7.89 -2.03
C ALA A 36 40.84 8.54 -3.08
N VAL A 37 41.77 9.41 -2.70
CA VAL A 37 42.58 10.18 -3.66
C VAL A 37 43.34 9.29 -4.63
N GLU A 38 44.20 8.41 -4.11
CA GLU A 38 45.03 7.53 -4.91
C GLU A 38 44.23 6.62 -5.87
N PRO A 39 43.32 5.76 -5.38
CA PRO A 39 42.68 4.78 -6.27
C PRO A 39 41.80 5.41 -7.35
N ILE A 40 41.22 6.59 -7.09
CA ILE A 40 40.40 7.29 -8.08
C ILE A 40 41.28 7.98 -9.12
N MET A 41 42.38 8.64 -8.70
CA MET A 41 43.30 9.30 -9.64
C MET A 41 44.01 8.31 -10.55
N ASP A 42 44.32 7.10 -10.06
CA ASP A 42 44.95 6.04 -10.86
C ASP A 42 44.03 5.51 -11.97
N ALA A 43 42.70 5.69 -11.84
CA ALA A 43 41.69 5.31 -12.82
C ALA A 43 41.75 3.85 -13.30
N SER A 44 42.29 2.94 -12.48
CA SER A 44 42.58 1.54 -12.83
C SER A 44 41.65 0.53 -12.16
N SER A 45 40.88 0.97 -11.17
CA SER A 45 39.99 0.11 -10.38
C SER A 45 38.65 0.79 -10.11
N ASP A 46 37.62 -0.03 -9.89
CA ASP A 46 36.33 0.44 -9.39
C ASP A 46 36.43 0.67 -7.87
N VAL A 47 35.72 1.67 -7.36
CA VAL A 47 35.81 2.10 -5.96
C VAL A 47 34.41 2.15 -5.34
N LEU A 48 34.27 1.60 -4.13
CA LEU A 48 33.06 1.77 -3.32
C LEU A 48 33.40 2.59 -2.09
N ILE A 49 32.86 3.79 -1.98
CA ILE A 49 33.05 4.69 -0.82
C ILE A 49 31.85 4.56 0.10
N THR A 50 32.11 4.16 1.35
CA THR A 50 31.09 4.13 2.40
C THR A 50 31.47 5.06 3.54
N ALA A 51 30.69 6.11 3.73
CA ALA A 51 30.84 7.09 4.82
C ALA A 51 29.47 7.69 5.17
N SER A 52 29.31 8.26 6.37
CA SER A 52 28.05 8.93 6.73
C SER A 52 27.66 10.04 5.75
N THR A 53 26.40 10.47 5.74
CA THR A 53 25.89 11.54 4.85
C THR A 53 26.66 12.85 5.02
N ALA A 54 27.15 13.14 6.22
CA ALA A 54 28.02 14.29 6.50
C ALA A 54 29.54 13.97 6.41
N GLY A 55 29.93 12.76 6.02
CA GLY A 55 31.32 12.32 5.86
C GLY A 55 31.99 12.77 4.55
N GLY A 56 31.40 13.74 3.84
CA GLY A 56 32.00 14.31 2.61
C GLY A 56 32.17 13.33 1.45
N LYS A 57 31.21 12.40 1.24
CA LYS A 57 31.24 11.38 0.16
C LYS A 57 31.41 11.99 -1.22
N THR A 58 30.67 13.06 -1.51
CA THR A 58 30.77 13.78 -2.79
C THR A 58 32.20 14.26 -3.02
N GLU A 59 32.80 14.95 -2.04
CA GLU A 59 34.19 15.41 -2.17
C GLU A 59 35.20 14.27 -2.24
N ALA A 60 34.95 13.15 -1.53
CA ALA A 60 35.82 11.97 -1.60
C ALA A 60 35.90 11.41 -3.03
N ALA A 61 34.83 11.53 -3.82
CA ALA A 61 34.84 11.17 -5.23
C ALA A 61 35.36 12.30 -6.12
N PHE A 62 34.80 13.50 -6.00
CA PHE A 62 35.00 14.55 -7.00
C PHE A 62 36.33 15.30 -6.86
N LEU A 63 36.91 15.45 -5.67
CA LEU A 63 38.24 16.08 -5.54
C LEU A 63 39.32 15.33 -6.34
N PRO A 64 39.45 13.99 -6.23
CA PRO A 64 40.39 13.25 -7.06
C PRO A 64 39.96 13.13 -8.52
N ILE A 65 38.67 12.99 -8.85
CA ILE A 65 38.21 12.99 -10.24
C ILE A 65 38.63 14.28 -10.95
N LEU A 66 38.30 15.45 -10.38
CA LEU A 66 38.63 16.74 -10.97
C LEU A 66 40.15 16.92 -11.10
N SER A 67 40.93 16.46 -10.12
CA SER A 67 42.39 16.47 -10.22
C SER A 67 42.89 15.58 -11.37
N ALA A 68 42.30 14.40 -11.56
CA ALA A 68 42.64 13.50 -12.66
C ALA A 68 42.24 14.05 -14.04
N LEU A 69 41.12 14.78 -14.14
CA LEU A 69 40.72 15.51 -15.36
C LEU A 69 41.71 16.63 -15.68
N LEU A 70 42.09 17.43 -14.69
CA LEU A 70 43.02 18.55 -14.88
C LEU A 70 44.43 18.09 -15.25
N ASN A 71 44.88 16.96 -14.69
CA ASN A 71 46.21 16.41 -14.99
C ASN A 71 46.29 15.75 -16.38
N SER A 72 45.16 15.32 -16.95
CA SER A 72 45.14 14.69 -18.28
C SER A 72 44.84 15.66 -19.42
N ARG A 73 44.35 16.85 -19.12
CA ARG A 73 44.01 17.86 -20.15
C ARG A 73 45.29 18.48 -20.67
N ASP A 74 45.55 18.30 -21.96
CA ASP A 74 46.46 19.16 -22.68
C ASP A 74 45.85 20.57 -22.74
N ARG A 75 46.62 21.61 -22.38
CA ARG A 75 46.07 22.98 -22.23
C ARG A 75 45.44 23.56 -23.51
N ASN A 76 45.64 22.91 -24.65
CA ASN A 76 45.22 23.36 -25.97
C ASN A 76 44.11 22.52 -26.62
N GLU A 77 43.66 21.41 -26.02
CA GLU A 77 42.60 20.55 -26.59
C GLU A 77 41.45 20.34 -25.61
N LYS A 78 40.23 20.70 -26.07
CA LYS A 78 39.01 20.46 -25.31
C LYS A 78 38.52 19.02 -25.58
N PRO A 79 38.18 18.24 -24.55
CA PRO A 79 37.62 16.90 -24.72
C PRO A 79 36.34 16.93 -25.57
N ASP A 80 36.24 16.04 -26.56
CA ASP A 80 35.03 15.84 -27.36
C ASP A 80 34.18 14.72 -26.77
N GLY A 81 33.45 15.04 -25.70
CA GLY A 81 32.55 14.14 -25.00
C GLY A 81 32.56 14.32 -23.48
N VAL A 82 31.52 13.79 -22.83
CA VAL A 82 31.38 13.79 -21.37
C VAL A 82 32.48 12.91 -20.78
N GLU A 83 33.20 13.42 -19.79
CA GLU A 83 34.31 12.72 -19.14
C GLU A 83 33.84 12.00 -17.87
N VAL A 84 32.78 12.49 -17.22
CA VAL A 84 32.22 11.91 -15.99
C VAL A 84 30.71 11.84 -16.07
N LEU A 85 30.14 10.64 -15.93
CA LEU A 85 28.70 10.43 -15.81
C LEU A 85 28.36 10.16 -14.35
N ALA A 86 27.60 11.03 -13.70
CA ALA A 86 27.16 10.86 -12.33
C ALA A 86 25.67 10.49 -12.31
N ILE A 87 25.37 9.26 -11.91
CA ILE A 87 24.02 8.70 -11.88
C ILE A 87 23.49 8.80 -10.46
N SER A 88 22.35 9.48 -10.29
CA SER A 88 21.69 9.63 -8.99
C SER A 88 20.22 9.18 -9.07
N PRO A 89 19.66 8.62 -7.98
CA PRO A 89 18.29 8.10 -7.96
C PRO A 89 17.22 9.20 -7.96
N LEU A 90 17.53 10.42 -7.49
CA LEU A 90 16.55 11.48 -7.34
C LEU A 90 16.91 12.72 -8.15
N LYS A 91 15.90 13.32 -8.81
CA LYS A 91 16.06 14.58 -9.55
C LYS A 91 16.51 15.74 -8.65
N ALA A 92 15.96 15.83 -7.44
CA ALA A 92 16.34 16.87 -6.47
C ALA A 92 17.82 16.75 -6.07
N LEU A 93 18.30 15.52 -5.87
CA LEU A 93 19.72 15.26 -5.58
C LEU A 93 20.62 15.67 -6.76
N ILE A 94 20.19 15.41 -8.01
CA ILE A 94 20.93 15.86 -9.20
C ILE A 94 21.11 17.38 -9.21
N ASN A 95 20.03 18.13 -8.95
CA ASN A 95 20.10 19.59 -8.95
C ASN A 95 21.04 20.12 -7.85
N ASP A 96 20.91 19.58 -6.64
CA ASP A 96 21.76 19.91 -5.50
C ASP A 96 23.25 19.63 -5.78
N GLN A 97 23.59 18.43 -6.26
CA GLN A 97 24.96 18.07 -6.59
C GLN A 97 25.52 18.87 -7.76
N THR A 98 24.68 19.21 -8.75
CA THR A 98 25.07 20.06 -9.88
C THR A 98 25.48 21.44 -9.38
N GLU A 99 24.65 22.12 -8.59
CA GLU A 99 24.96 23.45 -8.05
C GLU A 99 26.23 23.42 -7.18
N ARG A 100 26.36 22.39 -6.33
CA ARG A 100 27.54 22.21 -5.47
C ARG A 100 28.82 22.02 -6.28
N LEU A 101 28.77 21.20 -7.34
CA LEU A 101 29.94 20.93 -8.17
C LEU A 101 30.26 22.09 -9.12
N GLU A 102 29.27 22.85 -9.60
CA GLU A 102 29.47 24.09 -10.36
C GLU A 102 30.32 25.10 -9.55
N LYS A 103 30.01 25.26 -8.25
CA LYS A 103 30.81 26.10 -7.34
C LYS A 103 32.23 25.58 -7.15
N MET A 104 32.44 24.26 -7.22
CA MET A 104 33.78 23.65 -7.16
C MET A 104 34.55 23.82 -8.48
N CYS A 105 33.84 23.85 -9.60
CA CYS A 105 34.43 23.91 -10.94
C CYS A 105 34.63 25.33 -11.47
N ALA A 106 34.18 26.36 -10.75
CA ALA A 106 34.16 27.76 -11.18
C ALA A 106 35.53 28.26 -11.71
N ASP A 107 36.63 27.81 -11.11
CA ASP A 107 37.99 28.26 -11.44
C ASP A 107 38.78 27.30 -12.36
N ILE A 108 38.17 26.21 -12.84
CA ILE A 108 38.90 25.10 -13.51
C ILE A 108 38.39 24.72 -14.91
N ASP A 109 37.49 25.50 -15.50
CA ASP A 109 36.92 25.28 -16.86
C ASP A 109 36.42 23.84 -17.10
N VAL A 110 35.87 23.23 -16.06
CA VAL A 110 35.17 21.94 -16.14
C VAL A 110 33.67 22.25 -16.09
N PRO A 111 32.94 22.16 -17.21
CA PRO A 111 31.51 22.39 -17.20
C PRO A 111 30.79 21.26 -16.46
N VAL A 112 29.71 21.62 -15.76
CA VAL A 112 28.84 20.69 -15.04
C VAL A 112 27.43 20.83 -15.57
N HIS A 113 26.76 19.71 -15.79
CA HIS A 113 25.45 19.65 -16.43
C HIS A 113 24.50 18.73 -15.66
N ALA A 114 23.23 19.09 -15.63
CA ALA A 114 22.14 18.25 -15.13
C ALA A 114 21.27 17.75 -16.29
N TRP A 115 20.81 16.50 -16.23
CA TRP A 115 19.91 15.91 -17.20
C TRP A 115 18.86 15.01 -16.53
N HIS A 116 17.61 15.47 -16.54
CA HIS A 116 16.44 14.68 -16.15
C HIS A 116 15.17 15.22 -16.82
N GLY A 117 14.01 14.61 -16.57
CA GLY A 117 12.71 15.01 -17.12
C GLY A 117 12.48 16.53 -17.05
N ASP A 118 12.61 17.10 -15.85
CA ASP A 118 12.30 18.51 -15.57
C ASP A 118 13.38 19.51 -16.03
N VAL A 119 14.51 19.06 -16.62
CA VAL A 119 15.51 19.98 -17.18
C VAL A 119 15.01 20.51 -18.53
N PRO A 120 14.92 21.85 -18.72
CA PRO A 120 14.48 22.46 -19.97
C PRO A 120 15.28 22.00 -21.18
N ALA A 121 14.60 21.82 -22.33
CA ALA A 121 15.22 21.35 -23.57
C ALA A 121 16.42 22.20 -24.01
N GLY A 122 16.41 23.51 -23.75
CA GLY A 122 17.54 24.40 -24.06
C GLY A 122 18.83 24.03 -23.30
N ARG A 123 18.72 23.67 -22.00
CA ARG A 123 19.86 23.20 -21.20
C ARG A 123 20.37 21.85 -21.70
N LYS A 124 19.47 20.93 -22.07
CA LYS A 124 19.84 19.64 -22.71
C LYS A 124 20.57 19.85 -24.04
N LYS A 125 20.12 20.77 -24.89
CA LYS A 125 20.81 21.13 -26.15
C LYS A 125 22.21 21.69 -25.91
N ARG A 126 22.44 22.43 -24.82
CA ARG A 126 23.78 22.95 -24.47
C ARG A 126 24.77 21.82 -24.25
N VAL A 127 24.38 20.72 -23.60
CA VAL A 127 25.23 19.54 -23.39
C VAL A 127 25.73 18.98 -24.72
N TRP A 128 24.91 18.99 -25.78
CA TRP A 128 25.34 18.53 -27.11
C TRP A 128 26.33 19.47 -27.82
N ARG A 129 26.36 20.75 -27.43
CA ARG A 129 27.27 21.76 -27.99
C ARG A 129 28.56 21.87 -27.18
N ASP A 130 28.46 21.70 -25.87
CA ASP A 130 29.53 21.80 -24.89
C ASP A 130 29.58 20.50 -24.09
N ARG A 131 30.13 19.45 -24.72
CA ARG A 131 30.02 18.06 -24.22
C ARG A 131 30.96 17.72 -23.09
N ALA A 132 32.02 18.50 -22.88
CA ALA A 132 33.08 18.19 -21.93
C ALA A 132 32.57 18.15 -20.48
N GLY A 133 33.39 17.66 -19.55
CA GLY A 133 33.13 17.79 -18.11
C GLY A 133 32.19 16.73 -17.54
N VAL A 134 31.31 17.16 -16.63
CA VAL A 134 30.53 16.29 -15.74
C VAL A 134 29.03 16.37 -16.06
N LEU A 135 28.38 15.22 -16.24
CA LEU A 135 26.94 15.10 -16.47
C LEU A 135 26.26 14.33 -15.33
N PHE A 136 25.42 15.00 -14.54
CA PHE A 136 24.51 14.37 -13.60
C PHE A 136 23.21 13.94 -14.29
N ILE A 137 22.77 12.70 -14.07
CA ILE A 137 21.66 12.10 -14.82
C ILE A 137 20.92 11.02 -14.01
N THR A 138 19.64 10.76 -14.32
CA THR A 138 18.91 9.60 -13.74
C THR A 138 19.10 8.34 -14.60
N PRO A 139 18.94 7.13 -14.05
CA PRO A 139 18.98 5.89 -14.85
C PRO A 139 18.02 5.92 -16.04
N GLU A 140 16.78 6.37 -15.84
CA GLU A 140 15.75 6.46 -16.88
C GLU A 140 16.13 7.45 -17.98
N SER A 141 16.88 8.49 -17.63
CA SER A 141 17.37 9.46 -18.61
C SER A 141 18.55 8.92 -19.41
N VAL A 142 19.40 8.07 -18.81
CA VAL A 142 20.44 7.32 -19.55
C VAL A 142 19.79 6.34 -20.52
N GLU A 143 18.74 5.63 -20.08
CA GLU A 143 17.91 4.77 -20.93
C GLU A 143 17.37 5.56 -22.14
N GLY A 144 16.72 6.70 -21.87
CA GLY A 144 16.19 7.56 -22.93
C GLY A 144 17.26 8.08 -23.89
N LEU A 145 18.48 8.35 -23.43
CA LEU A 145 19.60 8.69 -24.33
C LEU A 145 19.92 7.51 -25.24
N LEU A 146 20.13 6.31 -24.70
CA LEU A 146 20.47 5.12 -25.47
C LEU A 146 19.39 4.75 -26.49
N CYS A 147 18.11 4.74 -26.09
CA CYS A 147 16.99 4.40 -26.97
C CYS A 147 16.76 5.45 -28.06
N LEU A 148 16.64 6.74 -27.68
CA LEU A 148 16.15 7.78 -28.59
C LEU A 148 17.23 8.37 -29.50
N ARG A 149 18.51 8.16 -29.17
CA ARG A 149 19.65 8.72 -29.93
C ARG A 149 20.57 7.66 -30.53
N GLY A 150 20.42 6.38 -30.15
CA GLY A 150 21.17 5.26 -30.70
C GLY A 150 22.68 5.54 -30.78
N ASP A 151 23.25 5.39 -31.97
CA ASP A 151 24.69 5.58 -32.22
C ASP A 151 25.20 7.01 -31.95
N ALA A 152 24.32 8.02 -32.02
CA ALA A 152 24.72 9.40 -31.74
C ALA A 152 25.16 9.59 -30.28
N VAL A 153 24.69 8.74 -29.36
CA VAL A 153 25.12 8.75 -27.94
C VAL A 153 26.61 8.50 -27.81
N LYS A 154 27.23 7.75 -28.73
CA LYS A 154 28.67 7.49 -28.70
C LYS A 154 29.49 8.78 -28.75
N SER A 155 29.03 9.78 -29.51
CA SER A 155 29.69 11.09 -29.56
C SER A 155 29.58 11.88 -28.24
N LEU A 156 28.58 11.58 -27.41
CA LEU A 156 28.36 12.24 -26.14
C LEU A 156 29.05 11.50 -24.99
N LEU A 157 28.89 10.18 -24.90
CA LEU A 157 29.31 9.35 -23.76
C LEU A 157 30.52 8.44 -24.08
N GLY A 158 31.07 8.48 -25.29
CA GLY A 158 32.23 7.65 -25.66
C GLY A 158 33.51 8.01 -24.91
N ALA A 159 33.64 9.25 -24.42
CA ALA A 159 34.82 9.77 -23.74
C ALA A 159 34.86 9.51 -22.22
N LEU A 160 33.88 8.78 -21.65
CA LEU A 160 33.71 8.62 -20.20
C LEU A 160 34.93 8.03 -19.51
N ARG A 161 35.59 8.80 -18.65
CA ARG A 161 36.69 8.35 -17.79
C ARG A 161 36.20 7.74 -16.49
N TYR A 162 35.07 8.23 -15.99
CA TYR A 162 34.47 7.75 -14.74
C TYR A 162 32.94 7.66 -14.86
N ILE A 163 32.37 6.67 -14.17
CA ILE A 163 30.93 6.65 -13.87
C ILE A 163 30.79 6.68 -12.34
N VAL A 164 30.11 7.69 -11.82
CA VAL A 164 29.78 7.79 -10.40
C VAL A 164 28.34 7.31 -10.21
N VAL A 165 28.11 6.38 -9.28
CA VAL A 165 26.77 5.94 -8.89
C VAL A 165 26.53 6.43 -7.47
N ASP A 166 25.75 7.50 -7.36
CA ASP A 166 25.41 8.14 -6.10
C ASP A 166 24.25 7.41 -5.41
N GLU A 167 24.25 7.42 -4.07
CA GLU A 167 23.30 6.69 -3.23
C GLU A 167 23.08 5.23 -3.68
N LEU A 168 24.20 4.52 -3.90
CA LEU A 168 24.24 3.16 -4.47
C LEU A 168 23.26 2.20 -3.80
N HIS A 169 23.03 2.31 -2.50
CA HIS A 169 22.13 1.44 -1.74
C HIS A 169 20.67 1.47 -2.20
N ALA A 170 20.24 2.49 -2.94
CA ALA A 170 18.87 2.62 -3.42
C ALA A 170 18.58 1.72 -4.64
N PHE A 171 19.61 1.10 -5.22
CA PHE A 171 19.47 0.32 -6.46
C PHE A 171 19.41 -1.20 -6.23
N PRO A 172 20.34 -1.85 -5.49
CA PRO A 172 20.37 -3.30 -5.35
C PRO A 172 19.01 -3.90 -4.96
N GLY A 173 18.60 -4.94 -5.69
CA GLY A 173 17.36 -5.68 -5.43
C GLY A 173 16.07 -5.07 -5.96
N SER A 174 16.13 -3.91 -6.62
CA SER A 174 14.96 -3.28 -7.23
C SER A 174 14.97 -3.44 -8.76
N ALA A 175 13.78 -3.38 -9.38
CA ALA A 175 13.64 -3.30 -10.85
C ALA A 175 14.48 -2.15 -11.44
N ARG A 176 14.49 -0.99 -10.75
CA ARG A 176 15.32 0.16 -11.11
C ARG A 176 16.83 -0.14 -11.03
N GLY A 177 17.26 -0.96 -10.09
CA GLY A 177 18.64 -1.42 -9.98
C GLY A 177 19.03 -2.38 -11.09
N ALA A 178 18.15 -3.32 -11.45
CA ALA A 178 18.37 -4.22 -12.59
C ALA A 178 18.51 -3.43 -13.91
N GLN A 179 17.66 -2.41 -14.10
CA GLN A 179 17.79 -1.46 -15.21
C GLN A 179 19.16 -0.75 -15.17
N LEU A 180 19.55 -0.17 -14.04
CA LEU A 180 20.84 0.51 -13.92
C LEU A 180 22.03 -0.42 -14.20
N ALA A 181 22.00 -1.66 -13.70
CA ALA A 181 23.05 -2.63 -13.96
C ALA A 181 23.20 -2.91 -15.47
N SER A 182 22.08 -3.00 -16.20
CA SER A 182 22.07 -3.16 -17.67
C SER A 182 22.67 -1.94 -18.36
N LEU A 183 22.25 -0.74 -17.97
CA LEU A 183 22.76 0.52 -18.51
C LEU A 183 24.27 0.67 -18.30
N LEU A 184 24.76 0.37 -17.10
CA LEU A 184 26.19 0.41 -16.79
C LEU A 184 26.98 -0.57 -17.68
N HIS A 185 26.47 -1.79 -17.90
CA HIS A 185 27.10 -2.75 -18.81
C HIS A 185 27.12 -2.26 -20.26
N ARG A 186 25.98 -1.74 -20.75
CA ARG A 186 25.86 -1.17 -22.11
C ARG A 186 26.76 0.04 -22.32
N LEU A 187 26.99 0.86 -21.30
CA LEU A 187 27.95 1.97 -21.35
C LEU A 187 29.40 1.49 -21.53
N ASP A 188 29.82 0.40 -20.87
CA ASP A 188 31.15 -0.18 -21.12
C ASP A 188 31.30 -0.68 -22.57
N LEU A 189 30.23 -1.28 -23.12
CA LEU A 189 30.20 -1.72 -24.52
C LEU A 189 30.27 -0.52 -25.49
N LEU A 190 29.53 0.55 -25.20
CA LEU A 190 29.55 1.80 -25.96
C LEU A 190 30.96 2.43 -25.98
N CYS A 191 31.62 2.48 -24.84
CA CYS A 191 32.99 2.99 -24.68
C CYS A 191 34.06 2.01 -25.20
N ARG A 192 33.71 0.75 -25.46
CA ARG A 192 34.62 -0.35 -25.85
C ARG A 192 35.76 -0.59 -24.86
N ARG A 193 35.55 -0.24 -23.60
CA ARG A 193 36.48 -0.47 -22.49
C ARG A 193 35.70 -0.44 -21.18
N ARG A 194 36.32 -0.99 -20.13
CA ARG A 194 35.80 -0.85 -18.77
C ARG A 194 36.03 0.57 -18.29
N VAL A 195 34.96 1.32 -18.05
CA VAL A 195 35.01 2.64 -17.45
C VAL A 195 35.01 2.48 -15.92
N PRO A 196 36.02 2.97 -15.18
CA PRO A 196 36.03 2.93 -13.72
C PRO A 196 34.71 3.45 -13.11
N ARG A 197 34.10 2.64 -12.25
CA ARG A 197 32.86 2.95 -11.54
C ARG A 197 33.16 3.31 -10.09
N ILE A 198 32.55 4.38 -9.61
CA ILE A 198 32.69 4.86 -8.24
C ILE A 198 31.31 4.87 -7.59
N GLY A 199 31.05 3.93 -6.68
CA GLY A 199 29.81 3.90 -5.91
C GLY A 199 29.92 4.70 -4.62
N LEU A 200 28.91 5.52 -4.33
CA LEU A 200 28.79 6.27 -3.08
C LEU A 200 27.63 5.71 -2.28
N SER A 201 27.85 5.35 -1.01
CA SER A 201 26.74 4.93 -0.15
C SER A 201 26.90 5.38 1.29
N ALA A 202 25.80 5.83 1.90
CA ALA A 202 25.72 6.07 3.34
C ALA A 202 25.60 4.79 4.17
N THR A 203 24.94 3.78 3.60
CA THR A 203 24.58 2.54 4.28
C THR A 203 24.73 1.40 3.29
N VAL A 204 25.62 0.45 3.58
CA VAL A 204 25.55 -0.84 2.90
C VAL A 204 25.59 -1.87 4.01
N GLY A 205 24.46 -2.56 4.24
CA GLY A 205 24.38 -3.66 5.21
C GLY A 205 25.39 -4.75 4.90
N ASP A 206 25.71 -4.92 3.61
CA ASP A 206 26.79 -5.77 3.12
C ASP A 206 27.60 -5.11 1.99
N LEU A 207 28.82 -4.67 2.30
CA LEU A 207 29.75 -4.04 1.36
C LEU A 207 30.02 -4.91 0.13
N ALA A 208 29.98 -6.24 0.27
CA ALA A 208 30.19 -7.16 -0.83
C ALA A 208 29.06 -7.05 -1.86
N ILE A 209 27.81 -6.86 -1.42
CA ILE A 209 26.67 -6.69 -2.33
C ILE A 209 26.78 -5.39 -3.11
N GLY A 210 27.17 -4.29 -2.47
CA GLY A 210 27.40 -3.02 -3.17
C GLY A 210 28.51 -3.13 -4.23
N ALA A 211 29.60 -3.84 -3.90
CA ALA A 211 30.68 -4.11 -4.82
C ALA A 211 30.24 -5.02 -5.99
N GLU A 212 29.51 -6.08 -5.70
CA GLU A 212 28.96 -7.02 -6.69
C GLU A 212 27.96 -6.33 -7.61
N PHE A 213 27.12 -5.42 -7.10
CA PHE A 213 26.22 -4.61 -7.92
C PHE A 213 26.99 -3.66 -8.86
N LEU A 214 28.04 -3.01 -8.36
CA LEU A 214 28.90 -2.15 -9.20
C LEU A 214 29.59 -2.95 -10.30
N ARG A 215 30.00 -4.21 -10.02
CA ARG A 215 30.67 -5.11 -10.95
C ARG A 215 30.20 -6.55 -10.80
N PRO A 216 29.10 -6.92 -11.49
CA PRO A 216 28.59 -8.30 -11.44
C PRO A 216 29.65 -9.32 -11.87
N GLY A 217 29.78 -10.38 -11.09
CA GLY A 217 30.75 -11.46 -11.20
C GLY A 217 32.20 -11.08 -10.86
N ARG A 218 32.45 -9.86 -10.40
CA ARG A 218 33.80 -9.32 -10.09
C ARG A 218 33.82 -8.34 -8.92
N GLY A 219 32.87 -8.44 -7.99
CA GLY A 219 32.78 -7.55 -6.82
C GLY A 219 34.06 -7.56 -5.97
N GLU A 220 34.81 -8.67 -5.94
CA GLU A 220 36.07 -8.80 -5.20
C GLU A 220 37.18 -7.86 -5.70
N ARG A 221 37.06 -7.34 -6.92
CA ARG A 221 38.02 -6.38 -7.51
C ARG A 221 37.70 -4.93 -7.19
N VAL A 222 36.53 -4.66 -6.61
CA VAL A 222 36.13 -3.31 -6.23
C VAL A 222 36.86 -2.93 -4.95
N LYS A 223 37.59 -1.81 -4.98
CA LYS A 223 38.31 -1.31 -3.80
C LYS A 223 37.32 -0.62 -2.86
N VAL A 224 37.10 -1.22 -1.70
CA VAL A 224 36.19 -0.67 -0.69
C VAL A 224 36.91 0.31 0.24
N ILE A 225 36.40 1.53 0.32
CA ILE A 225 36.89 2.61 1.17
C ILE A 225 35.82 2.89 2.23
N LYS A 226 36.03 2.30 3.41
CA LYS A 226 35.25 2.63 4.61
C LYS A 226 35.86 3.84 5.31
N GLY A 227 35.09 4.93 5.38
CA GLY A 227 35.45 6.11 6.16
C GLY A 227 35.26 5.84 7.66
N VAL A 228 36.19 6.36 8.47
CA VAL A 228 36.01 6.42 9.92
C VAL A 228 35.13 7.63 10.27
N ASP A 229 33.87 7.39 10.63
CA ASP A 229 33.00 8.45 11.14
C ASP A 229 33.48 8.91 12.53
N GLN A 230 33.47 10.22 12.78
CA GLN A 230 33.66 10.72 14.14
C GLN A 230 32.47 10.32 15.02
N PRO A 231 32.69 9.90 16.29
CA PRO A 231 31.61 9.53 17.18
C PRO A 231 30.68 10.74 17.41
N ARG A 232 29.44 10.66 16.92
CA ARG A 232 28.40 11.66 17.19
C ARG A 232 27.66 11.31 18.48
N GLN A 233 27.34 12.32 19.27
CA GLN A 233 26.43 12.14 20.40
C GLN A 233 25.01 11.92 19.85
N ARG A 234 24.61 10.66 19.75
CA ARG A 234 23.26 10.25 19.35
C ARG A 234 22.34 10.32 20.56
N VAL A 235 21.20 10.97 20.39
CA VAL A 235 20.13 11.03 21.40
C VAL A 235 18.87 10.50 20.75
N THR A 236 18.23 9.51 21.37
CA THR A 236 16.94 9.02 20.92
C THR A 236 15.94 9.00 22.08
N VAL A 237 14.67 9.24 21.76
CA VAL A 237 13.55 9.01 22.66
C VAL A 237 12.46 8.30 21.87
N LEU A 238 11.97 7.17 22.38
CA LEU A 238 10.83 6.47 21.83
C LEU A 238 9.64 6.64 22.77
N ARG A 239 8.55 7.18 22.23
CA ARG A 239 7.30 7.44 22.97
C ARG A 239 6.18 6.51 22.53
N GLY A 240 5.63 5.76 23.48
CA GLY A 240 4.49 4.86 23.27
C GLY A 240 3.17 5.51 23.67
N HIS A 241 2.15 5.42 22.82
CA HIS A 241 0.81 5.96 23.09
C HIS A 241 -0.27 4.90 22.88
N LEU A 242 -1.18 4.79 23.85
CA LEU A 242 -2.36 3.93 23.72
C LEU A 242 -3.48 4.70 23.02
N SER A 243 -4.19 4.03 22.12
CA SER A 243 -5.34 4.61 21.44
C SER A 243 -6.59 3.74 21.50
N ASN A 244 -7.77 4.35 21.71
CA ASN A 244 -9.07 3.67 21.65
C ASN A 244 -9.57 3.49 20.19
N ARG A 245 -9.03 4.25 19.23
CA ARG A 245 -9.34 4.25 17.78
C ARG A 245 -8.14 4.83 17.01
N GLU A 246 -7.92 4.50 15.73
CA GLU A 246 -6.81 5.10 14.95
C GLU A 246 -6.80 6.65 15.01
N ALA A 247 -7.97 7.30 14.94
CA ALA A 247 -8.10 8.76 14.96
C ALA A 247 -7.61 9.44 16.27
N GLY A 248 -7.66 8.75 17.41
CA GLY A 248 -7.24 9.27 18.73
C GLY A 248 -5.72 9.34 18.88
N GLY A 249 -5.00 8.34 18.34
CA GLY A 249 -3.55 8.26 18.38
C GLY A 249 -2.89 9.34 17.54
N THR A 250 -3.42 9.58 16.33
CA THR A 250 -2.96 10.67 15.46
C THR A 250 -3.08 12.03 16.15
N SER A 251 -4.10 12.25 16.98
CA SER A 251 -4.29 13.52 17.70
C SER A 251 -3.24 13.74 18.78
N ALA A 252 -2.99 12.70 19.60
CA ALA A 252 -1.98 12.76 20.66
C ALA A 252 -0.57 13.02 20.09
N VAL A 253 -0.21 12.30 19.02
CA VAL A 253 1.08 12.48 18.35
C VAL A 253 1.18 13.87 17.72
N SER A 254 0.14 14.38 17.08
CA SER A 254 0.13 15.74 16.49
C SER A 254 0.43 16.81 17.54
N HIS A 255 -0.22 16.73 18.71
CA HIS A 255 -0.01 17.69 19.80
C HIS A 255 1.44 17.65 20.33
N LEU A 256 2.04 16.46 20.41
CA LEU A 256 3.44 16.31 20.83
C LEU A 256 4.42 16.84 19.79
N LEU A 257 4.19 16.55 18.51
CA LEU A 257 4.98 17.10 17.41
C LEU A 257 4.94 18.63 17.45
N PHE A 258 3.75 19.23 17.56
CA PHE A 258 3.58 20.67 17.67
C PHE A 258 4.37 21.27 18.85
N ARG A 259 4.22 20.69 20.05
CA ARG A 259 4.91 21.18 21.26
C ARG A 259 6.43 21.06 21.18
N THR A 260 6.93 20.03 20.50
CA THR A 260 8.36 19.69 20.53
C THR A 260 9.15 20.34 19.42
N LEU A 261 8.59 20.43 18.21
CA LEU A 261 9.34 20.77 17.00
C LEU A 261 9.24 22.25 16.62
N ARG A 262 8.18 22.95 17.06
CA ARG A 262 7.98 24.36 16.74
C ARG A 262 9.17 25.24 17.17
N GLY A 263 9.44 26.28 16.39
CA GLY A 263 10.51 27.25 16.58
C GLY A 263 11.88 26.78 16.08
N HIS A 264 11.96 25.59 15.50
CA HIS A 264 13.19 24.99 14.99
C HIS A 264 12.98 24.36 13.61
N THR A 265 14.07 24.03 12.93
CA THR A 265 14.05 23.34 11.64
C THR A 265 14.17 21.83 11.83
N ASN A 266 13.16 21.06 11.38
CA ASN A 266 13.04 19.64 11.69
C ASN A 266 12.51 18.82 10.49
N LEU A 267 12.62 17.50 10.60
CA LEU A 267 11.94 16.56 9.72
C LEU A 267 11.02 15.63 10.51
N VAL A 268 9.84 15.35 9.98
CA VAL A 268 8.91 14.35 10.50
C VAL A 268 8.68 13.31 9.41
N PHE A 269 9.16 12.08 9.61
CA PHE A 269 8.93 10.98 8.68
C PHE A 269 7.65 10.21 9.03
N ALA A 270 6.77 10.06 8.05
CA ALA A 270 5.64 9.14 8.08
C ALA A 270 5.76 8.14 6.91
N ASN A 271 5.20 6.94 7.09
CA ASN A 271 5.40 5.86 6.12
C ASN A 271 4.40 5.93 4.96
N ARG A 272 3.25 6.59 5.14
CA ARG A 272 2.22 6.75 4.11
C ARG A 272 2.00 8.22 3.76
N ARG A 273 1.73 8.51 2.49
CA ARG A 273 1.42 9.87 2.00
C ARG A 273 0.16 10.44 2.67
N LYS A 274 -0.87 9.61 2.88
CA LYS A 274 -2.07 9.98 3.64
C LYS A 274 -1.76 10.44 5.07
N GLU A 275 -0.81 9.78 5.75
CA GLU A 275 -0.37 10.20 7.09
C GLU A 275 0.36 11.54 7.02
N VAL A 276 1.22 11.75 6.03
CA VAL A 276 1.89 13.05 5.81
C VAL A 276 0.87 14.20 5.70
N GLU A 277 -0.12 14.04 4.82
CA GLU A 277 -1.17 15.03 4.62
C GLU A 277 -2.01 15.25 5.88
N THR A 278 -2.36 14.16 6.57
CA THR A 278 -3.14 14.23 7.83
C THR A 278 -2.40 14.97 8.93
N TYR A 279 -1.11 14.69 9.14
CA TYR A 279 -0.31 15.39 10.16
C TYR A 279 -0.05 16.85 9.78
N ALA A 280 0.25 17.14 8.51
CA ALA A 280 0.44 18.50 8.04
C ALA A 280 -0.82 19.36 8.22
N ASP A 281 -2.00 18.85 7.87
CA ASP A 281 -3.29 19.53 8.10
C ASP A 281 -3.55 19.78 9.58
N ARG A 282 -3.37 18.77 10.44
CA ARG A 282 -3.60 18.92 11.89
C ARG A 282 -2.66 19.92 12.54
N LEU A 283 -1.39 19.90 12.17
CA LEU A 283 -0.38 20.83 12.70
C LEU A 283 -0.61 22.26 12.22
N ARG A 284 -1.03 22.43 10.95
CA ARG A 284 -1.48 23.73 10.42
C ARG A 284 -2.69 24.25 11.17
N ALA A 285 -3.72 23.41 11.34
CA ALA A 285 -4.93 23.78 12.06
C ALA A 285 -4.63 24.21 13.51
N GLU A 286 -3.64 23.58 14.15
CA GLU A 286 -3.16 23.97 15.48
C GLU A 286 -2.42 25.32 15.47
N CYS A 287 -1.61 25.60 14.45
CA CYS A 287 -1.03 26.93 14.22
C CYS A 287 -2.12 28.01 14.06
N ASP A 288 -3.14 27.73 13.25
CA ASP A 288 -4.25 28.66 12.99
C ASP A 288 -5.06 28.94 14.27
N ARG A 289 -5.36 27.87 15.03
CA ARG A 289 -6.06 27.95 16.32
C ARG A 289 -5.32 28.84 17.33
N LEU A 290 -3.99 28.73 17.37
CA LEU A 290 -3.12 29.52 18.25
C LEU A 290 -2.68 30.86 17.63
N ARG A 291 -3.12 31.17 16.41
CA ARG A 291 -2.83 32.40 15.64
C ARG A 291 -1.35 32.68 15.48
N VAL A 292 -0.61 31.68 15.03
CA VAL A 292 0.84 31.74 14.88
C VAL A 292 1.27 31.35 13.47
N PRO A 293 2.48 31.73 13.02
CA PRO A 293 2.97 31.32 11.71
C PRO A 293 2.94 29.80 11.55
N ASN A 294 2.57 29.34 10.34
CA ASN A 294 2.66 27.94 10.02
C ASN A 294 4.11 27.56 9.74
N GLU A 295 4.63 26.63 10.53
CA GLU A 295 5.99 26.08 10.38
C GLU A 295 5.95 24.63 9.87
N PHE A 296 4.78 24.06 9.61
CA PHE A 296 4.59 22.64 9.30
C PHE A 296 4.10 22.45 7.86
N PHE A 297 4.85 21.70 7.06
CA PHE A 297 4.61 21.57 5.61
C PHE A 297 4.67 20.12 5.14
N ALA A 298 3.76 19.71 4.26
CA ALA A 298 3.77 18.38 3.65
C ALA A 298 4.84 18.28 2.54
N HIS A 299 5.50 17.13 2.43
CA HIS A 299 6.50 16.87 1.39
C HIS A 299 6.52 15.39 0.96
N HIS A 300 5.97 15.09 -0.22
CA HIS A 300 6.02 13.75 -0.83
C HIS A 300 5.94 13.81 -2.37
N GLY A 301 6.19 12.67 -3.03
CA GLY A 301 6.35 12.60 -4.48
C GLY A 301 5.14 13.03 -5.33
N SER A 302 3.92 12.92 -4.77
CA SER A 302 2.70 13.35 -5.45
C SER A 302 2.46 14.87 -5.45
N LEU A 303 3.23 15.64 -4.67
CA LEU A 303 3.11 17.09 -4.68
C LEU A 303 3.81 17.70 -5.90
N ALA A 304 3.22 18.79 -6.40
CA ALA A 304 3.76 19.52 -7.52
C ALA A 304 5.20 19.99 -7.22
N LYS A 305 5.99 20.15 -8.28
CA LYS A 305 7.40 20.53 -8.16
C LYS A 305 7.59 21.83 -7.36
N ALA A 306 6.77 22.84 -7.64
CA ALA A 306 6.86 24.14 -6.97
C ALA A 306 6.60 24.03 -5.46
N GLU A 307 5.66 23.18 -5.04
CA GLU A 307 5.34 22.94 -3.62
C GLU A 307 6.52 22.28 -2.89
N ARG A 308 7.19 21.33 -3.55
CA ARG A 308 8.38 20.68 -2.97
C ARG A 308 9.57 21.65 -2.86
N GLU A 309 9.83 22.43 -3.91
CA GLU A 309 10.92 23.41 -3.92
C GLU A 309 10.72 24.50 -2.84
N ASP A 310 9.48 24.99 -2.62
CA ASP A 310 9.19 25.96 -1.55
C ASP A 310 9.54 25.39 -0.16
N VAL A 311 9.19 24.13 0.11
CA VAL A 311 9.53 23.50 1.39
C VAL A 311 11.03 23.26 1.53
N GLU A 312 11.72 22.81 0.47
CA GLU A 312 13.17 22.63 0.46
C GLU A 312 13.91 23.96 0.72
N ASP A 313 13.45 25.06 0.13
CA ASP A 313 14.02 26.39 0.32
C ASP A 313 13.77 26.94 1.74
N ARG A 314 12.59 26.69 2.31
CA ARG A 314 12.28 27.02 3.71
C ARG A 314 13.21 26.29 4.68
N LEU A 315 13.46 25.00 4.46
CA LEU A 315 14.38 24.21 5.30
C LEU A 315 15.82 24.74 5.24
N LYS A 316 16.25 25.31 4.10
CA LYS A 316 17.56 25.95 3.94
C LYS A 316 17.63 27.36 4.54
N SER A 317 16.48 27.99 4.79
CA SER A 317 16.40 29.34 5.32
C SER A 317 16.74 29.39 6.82
N SER A 318 16.86 30.61 7.37
CA SER A 318 16.99 30.82 8.82
C SER A 318 15.66 30.77 9.57
N GLU A 319 14.53 30.69 8.87
CA GLU A 319 13.20 30.63 9.50
C GLU A 319 12.88 29.19 9.93
N PRO A 320 12.21 29.00 11.08
CA PRO A 320 11.76 27.67 11.53
C PRO A 320 10.87 26.98 10.49
N ALA A 321 11.26 25.77 10.09
CA ALA A 321 10.49 24.96 9.14
C ALA A 321 10.57 23.47 9.47
N THR A 322 9.41 22.82 9.56
CA THR A 322 9.28 21.38 9.77
C THR A 322 8.59 20.74 8.58
N ALA A 323 9.32 19.89 7.87
CA ALA A 323 8.74 19.10 6.77
C ALA A 323 8.23 17.75 7.28
N ILE A 324 6.93 17.51 7.12
CA ILE A 324 6.31 16.19 7.26
C ILE A 324 6.46 15.49 5.93
N CYS A 325 7.19 14.38 5.89
CA CYS A 325 7.64 13.78 4.65
C CYS A 325 7.60 12.25 4.64
N THR A 326 7.58 11.69 3.43
CA THR A 326 7.85 10.26 3.20
C THR A 326 9.36 10.06 2.99
N SER A 327 9.79 8.99 2.30
CA SER A 327 11.19 8.75 1.95
C SER A 327 11.81 9.82 1.02
N THR A 328 11.04 10.81 0.54
CA THR A 328 11.55 11.86 -0.34
C THR A 328 12.70 12.69 0.23
N LEU A 329 12.73 12.89 1.56
CA LEU A 329 13.80 13.62 2.26
C LEU A 329 14.73 12.69 3.06
N GLU A 330 14.58 11.37 2.88
CA GLU A 330 15.45 10.37 3.48
C GLU A 330 16.85 10.36 2.85
N MET A 331 16.93 10.77 1.58
CA MET A 331 18.10 10.70 0.70
C MET A 331 18.83 12.05 0.56
N GLY A 332 20.10 11.99 0.12
CA GLY A 332 21.22 12.96 0.22
C GLY A 332 21.05 14.46 -0.03
N ILE A 333 19.85 14.98 -0.24
CA ILE A 333 19.59 16.40 -0.51
C ILE A 333 20.12 17.27 0.64
N ASP A 334 20.76 18.39 0.29
CA ASP A 334 21.08 19.44 1.25
C ASP A 334 19.82 20.25 1.56
N ILE A 335 19.33 20.08 2.79
CA ILE A 335 18.12 20.73 3.32
C ILE A 335 18.49 21.67 4.48
N GLY A 336 19.75 22.11 4.55
CA GLY A 336 20.23 22.96 5.63
C GLY A 336 20.43 22.23 6.96
N GLN A 337 20.30 22.97 8.05
CA GLN A 337 20.53 22.49 9.42
C GLN A 337 19.24 21.96 10.02
N VAL A 338 19.15 20.64 10.13
CA VAL A 338 18.04 19.95 10.82
C VAL A 338 18.43 19.69 12.27
N CYS A 339 17.70 20.29 13.20
CA CYS A 339 17.91 20.13 14.63
C CYS A 339 17.51 18.72 15.08
N GLU A 340 16.30 18.28 14.72
CA GLU A 340 15.73 17.02 15.17
C GLU A 340 14.99 16.29 14.04
N VAL A 341 14.99 14.96 14.13
CA VAL A 341 14.18 14.09 13.27
C VAL A 341 13.14 13.40 14.13
N ALA A 342 11.88 13.46 13.72
CA ALA A 342 10.79 12.68 14.27
C ALA A 342 10.44 11.53 13.31
N GLN A 343 10.21 10.34 13.86
CA GLN A 343 9.71 9.17 13.14
C GLN A 343 8.34 8.81 13.71
N VAL A 344 7.31 8.85 12.88
CA VAL A 344 5.96 8.40 13.23
C VAL A 344 5.82 6.95 12.81
N ARG A 345 5.35 6.09 13.73
CA ARG A 345 5.25 4.62 13.58
C ARG A 345 6.61 3.93 13.45
N CYS A 346 6.58 2.60 13.39
CA CYS A 346 7.79 1.81 13.12
C CYS A 346 8.42 2.25 11.78
N PRO A 347 9.74 2.52 11.70
CA PRO A 347 10.41 2.74 10.42
C PRO A 347 10.26 1.49 9.52
N PRO A 348 10.30 1.64 8.18
CA PRO A 348 10.10 0.51 7.26
C PRO A 348 11.27 -0.49 7.28
N SER A 349 12.48 -0.05 7.63
CA SER A 349 13.66 -0.90 7.79
C SER A 349 14.70 -0.23 8.70
N VAL A 350 15.68 -1.00 9.17
CA VAL A 350 16.82 -0.46 9.92
C VAL A 350 17.69 0.44 9.02
N ALA A 351 17.83 0.10 7.74
CA ALA A 351 18.52 0.96 6.77
C ALA A 351 17.85 2.35 6.66
N ALA A 352 16.51 2.39 6.56
CA ALA A 352 15.76 3.63 6.50
C ALA A 352 15.88 4.43 7.80
N LEU A 353 15.77 3.78 8.96
CA LEU A 353 15.99 4.39 10.28
C LEU A 353 17.35 5.11 10.35
N ARG A 354 18.42 4.43 9.91
CA ARG A 354 19.78 4.98 9.88
C ARG A 354 19.88 6.21 8.97
N GLN A 355 19.26 6.16 7.79
CA GLN A 355 19.27 7.29 6.84
C GLN A 355 18.51 8.50 7.36
N ARG A 356 17.29 8.27 7.87
CA ARG A 356 16.43 9.30 8.47
C ARG A 356 17.11 9.97 9.65
N TRP A 357 17.64 9.19 10.61
CA TRP A 357 18.34 9.73 11.77
C TRP A 357 19.59 10.53 11.35
N GLY A 358 20.31 10.04 10.34
CA GLY A 358 21.48 10.72 9.75
C GLY A 358 21.19 12.10 9.13
N ARG A 359 19.93 12.53 9.04
CA ARG A 359 19.54 13.89 8.61
C ARG A 359 19.74 14.94 9.71
N SER A 360 19.74 14.57 10.98
CA SER A 360 19.94 15.49 12.12
C SER A 360 21.41 15.58 12.56
N GLY A 361 21.82 16.75 13.07
CA GLY A 361 23.14 16.97 13.69
C GLY A 361 24.29 16.82 12.69
N ARG A 362 24.27 17.62 11.61
CA ARG A 362 25.26 17.55 10.52
C ARG A 362 26.56 18.29 10.83
N LEU A 363 26.58 19.25 11.77
CA LEU A 363 27.78 20.01 12.11
C LEU A 363 28.62 19.34 13.22
N PRO A 364 29.96 19.56 13.22
CA PRO A 364 30.82 19.10 14.30
C PRO A 364 30.38 19.66 15.66
N GLY A 365 30.18 18.77 16.63
CA GLY A 365 29.79 19.12 18.01
C GLY A 365 28.28 19.14 18.27
N GLU A 366 27.43 19.00 17.25
CA GLU A 366 25.98 18.91 17.42
C GLU A 366 25.51 17.51 17.85
N ARG A 367 24.37 17.47 18.53
CA ARG A 367 23.67 16.23 18.87
C ARG A 367 22.79 15.80 17.72
N SER A 368 22.81 14.51 17.40
CA SER A 368 21.89 13.92 16.42
C SER A 368 20.69 13.33 17.16
N VAL A 369 19.55 14.02 17.09
CA VAL A 369 18.34 13.71 17.87
C VAL A 369 17.30 13.00 17.00
N LEU A 370 16.85 11.83 17.47
CA LEU A 370 15.72 11.08 16.93
C LEU A 370 14.58 11.01 17.95
N ARG A 371 13.34 11.29 17.53
CA ARG A 371 12.14 11.10 18.36
C ARG A 371 11.18 10.16 17.64
N THR A 372 10.93 9.00 18.22
CA THR A 372 10.03 8.01 17.62
C THR A 372 8.70 8.00 18.35
N TYR A 373 7.59 7.99 17.62
CA TYR A 373 6.23 7.99 18.14
C TYR A 373 5.51 6.74 17.65
N VAL A 374 5.26 5.78 18.55
CA VAL A 374 4.51 4.56 18.25
C VAL A 374 3.14 4.65 18.92
N THR A 375 2.11 4.25 18.19
CA THR A 375 0.73 4.16 18.70
C THR A 375 0.29 2.71 18.65
N GLU A 376 -0.20 2.19 19.76
CA GLU A 376 -0.72 0.82 19.90
C GLU A 376 -2.20 0.89 20.37
N PRO A 377 -3.08 -0.06 19.96
CA PRO A 377 -4.46 -0.10 20.42
C PRO A 377 -4.55 -0.36 21.93
N LYS A 378 -5.63 0.04 22.61
CA LYS A 378 -5.85 -0.43 23.99
C LYS A 378 -6.20 -1.91 24.01
N LEU A 379 -5.65 -2.64 24.98
CA LEU A 379 -6.01 -4.04 25.20
C LEU A 379 -7.37 -4.10 25.88
N GLY A 380 -8.24 -4.97 25.36
CA GLY A 380 -9.52 -5.34 25.95
C GLY A 380 -9.78 -6.85 25.82
N PRO A 381 -10.90 -7.35 26.38
CA PRO A 381 -11.33 -8.73 26.19
C PRO A 381 -11.43 -9.05 24.69
N GLY A 382 -10.85 -10.17 24.25
CA GLY A 382 -10.86 -10.56 22.83
C GLY A 382 -9.79 -9.90 21.95
N THR A 383 -8.87 -9.11 22.53
CA THR A 383 -7.71 -8.59 21.75
C THR A 383 -6.89 -9.76 21.23
N GLU A 384 -6.58 -9.72 19.95
CA GLU A 384 -5.81 -10.77 19.31
C GLU A 384 -4.39 -10.86 19.88
N PRO A 385 -3.82 -12.07 19.98
CA PRO A 385 -2.47 -12.28 20.53
C PRO A 385 -1.39 -11.37 19.92
N GLN A 386 -1.46 -11.04 18.63
CA GLN A 386 -0.49 -10.16 17.97
C GLN A 386 -0.52 -8.71 18.47
N ASP A 387 -1.70 -8.15 18.72
CA ASP A 387 -1.89 -6.79 19.21
C ASP A 387 -1.56 -6.74 20.71
N ALA A 388 -1.88 -7.81 21.42
CA ALA A 388 -1.48 -8.03 22.80
C ALA A 388 0.04 -8.13 22.97
N LEU A 389 0.78 -8.51 21.92
CA LEU A 389 2.26 -8.51 21.91
C LEU A 389 2.87 -7.13 21.62
N ARG A 390 2.07 -6.08 21.38
CA ARG A 390 2.56 -4.74 21.01
C ARG A 390 3.55 -4.79 19.85
N ALA A 391 3.17 -5.51 18.79
CA ALA A 391 4.11 -5.91 17.75
C ALA A 391 4.80 -4.72 17.06
N GLU A 392 4.10 -3.60 16.84
CA GLU A 392 4.67 -2.42 16.19
C GLU A 392 5.73 -1.75 17.10
N LEU A 393 5.44 -1.63 18.40
CA LEU A 393 6.39 -1.13 19.39
C LEU A 393 7.61 -2.03 19.50
N VAL A 394 7.42 -3.34 19.69
CA VAL A 394 8.52 -4.29 19.86
C VAL A 394 9.40 -4.32 18.61
N GLN A 395 8.79 -4.26 17.42
CA GLN A 395 9.54 -4.15 16.15
C GLN A 395 10.35 -2.85 16.08
N THR A 396 9.77 -1.73 16.50
CA THR A 396 10.46 -0.43 16.52
C THR A 396 11.67 -0.46 17.47
N VAL A 397 11.52 -1.06 18.65
CA VAL A 397 12.62 -1.25 19.62
C VAL A 397 13.68 -2.18 19.02
N ALA A 398 13.29 -3.29 18.41
CA ALA A 398 14.19 -4.25 17.76
C ALA A 398 15.05 -3.58 16.67
N MET A 399 14.43 -2.81 15.77
CA MET A 399 15.15 -2.08 14.73
C MET A 399 16.11 -1.03 15.32
N THR A 400 15.68 -0.35 16.39
CA THR A 400 16.51 0.66 17.07
C THR A 400 17.72 0.01 17.76
N GLU A 401 17.55 -1.13 18.42
CA GLU A 401 18.63 -1.91 19.06
C GLU A 401 19.61 -2.50 18.04
N LEU A 402 19.11 -3.03 16.92
CA LEU A 402 19.97 -3.52 15.84
C LEU A 402 20.87 -2.41 15.29
N PHE A 403 20.35 -1.19 15.18
CA PHE A 403 21.18 -0.05 14.77
C PHE A 403 22.13 0.42 15.87
N LEU A 404 21.62 0.67 17.09
CA LEU A 404 22.40 1.29 18.16
C LEU A 404 23.46 0.38 18.75
N THR A 405 23.11 -0.89 18.96
CA THR A 405 23.95 -1.85 19.69
C THR A 405 24.80 -2.69 18.74
N HIS A 406 24.31 -2.95 17.52
CA HIS A 406 24.97 -3.86 16.57
C HIS A 406 25.50 -3.18 15.30
N ASP A 407 25.23 -1.88 15.07
CA ASP A 407 25.49 -1.16 13.80
C ASP A 407 25.04 -1.96 12.56
N TRP A 408 23.93 -2.69 12.71
CA TRP A 408 23.44 -3.61 11.70
C TRP A 408 22.30 -2.97 10.90
N CYS A 409 22.21 -3.29 9.61
CA CYS A 409 21.03 -3.04 8.77
C CYS A 409 20.85 -4.20 7.79
N GLU A 410 19.64 -4.34 7.28
CA GLU A 410 19.26 -5.43 6.37
C GLU A 410 20.13 -5.40 5.10
N PRO A 411 20.61 -6.58 4.61
CA PRO A 411 21.18 -6.66 3.28
C PRO A 411 20.07 -6.47 2.22
N PRO A 412 20.35 -5.82 1.07
CA PRO A 412 19.38 -5.73 -0.01
C PRO A 412 19.06 -7.10 -0.62
N GLU A 413 17.80 -7.30 -1.04
CA GLU A 413 17.33 -8.56 -1.63
C GLU A 413 17.85 -8.73 -3.07
N THR A 414 18.90 -9.52 -3.31
CA THR A 414 19.51 -9.68 -4.65
C THR A 414 19.09 -10.93 -5.43
N GLY A 415 18.18 -11.74 -4.88
CA GLY A 415 17.81 -13.05 -5.43
C GLY A 415 16.83 -13.05 -6.61
N GLY A 416 16.36 -11.88 -7.07
CA GLY A 416 15.35 -11.79 -8.13
C GLY A 416 15.92 -11.98 -9.55
N LEU A 417 15.16 -12.67 -10.41
CA LEU A 417 15.48 -12.79 -11.84
C LEU A 417 15.21 -11.50 -12.64
N HIS A 418 14.34 -10.63 -12.11
CA HIS A 418 13.92 -9.37 -12.74
C HIS A 418 13.46 -9.52 -14.20
N LEU A 419 12.69 -10.58 -14.50
CA LEU A 419 12.25 -10.90 -15.86
C LEU A 419 11.43 -9.78 -16.50
N SER A 420 10.58 -9.09 -15.73
CA SER A 420 9.84 -7.91 -16.21
C SER A 420 10.78 -6.77 -16.62
N THR A 421 11.84 -6.51 -15.85
CA THR A 421 12.86 -5.54 -16.27
C THR A 421 13.63 -6.03 -17.50
N LEU A 422 13.87 -7.35 -17.62
CA LEU A 422 14.53 -7.93 -18.80
C LEU A 422 13.68 -7.75 -20.07
N VAL A 423 12.35 -7.86 -20.01
CA VAL A 423 11.43 -7.51 -21.12
C VAL A 423 11.71 -6.09 -21.61
N GLN A 424 11.69 -5.12 -20.69
CA GLN A 424 11.98 -3.72 -21.01
C GLN A 424 13.38 -3.55 -21.63
N GLN A 425 14.39 -4.24 -21.10
CA GLN A 425 15.77 -4.12 -21.59
C GLN A 425 15.99 -4.77 -22.96
N VAL A 426 15.26 -5.84 -23.29
CA VAL A 426 15.27 -6.41 -24.65
C VAL A 426 14.67 -5.41 -25.65
N LEU A 427 13.50 -4.83 -25.34
CA LEU A 427 12.88 -3.80 -26.18
C LEU A 427 13.80 -2.58 -26.33
N SER A 428 14.38 -2.11 -25.24
CA SER A 428 15.33 -0.99 -25.27
C SER A 428 16.54 -1.27 -26.17
N LEU A 429 17.09 -2.49 -26.11
CA LEU A 429 18.23 -2.86 -26.93
C LEU A 429 17.84 -2.92 -28.42
N THR A 430 16.64 -3.43 -28.74
CA THR A 430 16.12 -3.38 -30.12
C THR A 430 15.94 -1.94 -30.61
N ALA A 431 15.38 -1.05 -29.79
CA ALA A 431 15.20 0.35 -30.12
C ALA A 431 16.53 1.09 -30.33
N GLN A 432 17.50 0.86 -29.44
CA GLN A 432 18.83 1.48 -29.51
C GLN A 432 19.56 1.17 -30.82
N HIS A 433 19.44 -0.05 -31.34
CA HIS A 433 20.19 -0.53 -32.51
C HIS A 433 19.37 -0.65 -33.80
N GLY A 434 18.07 -0.33 -33.76
CA GLY A 434 17.16 -0.55 -34.89
C GLY A 434 16.92 -2.04 -35.18
N GLY A 435 17.09 -2.89 -34.15
CA GLY A 435 16.98 -4.35 -34.21
C GLY A 435 18.23 -5.06 -33.69
N VAL A 436 18.05 -6.26 -33.14
CA VAL A 436 19.15 -7.09 -32.62
C VAL A 436 18.92 -8.57 -32.87
N TYR A 437 20.00 -9.35 -33.06
CA TYR A 437 19.86 -10.81 -33.13
C TYR A 437 19.64 -11.42 -31.73
N PRO A 438 18.85 -12.49 -31.58
CA PRO A 438 18.59 -13.12 -30.28
C PRO A 438 19.85 -13.48 -29.48
N SER A 439 20.87 -13.99 -30.16
CA SER A 439 22.16 -14.35 -29.54
C SER A 439 22.96 -13.13 -29.06
N GLN A 440 22.81 -11.98 -29.73
CA GLN A 440 23.44 -10.73 -29.29
C GLN A 440 22.71 -10.17 -28.07
N ALA A 441 21.37 -10.20 -28.07
CA ALA A 441 20.57 -9.76 -26.94
C ALA A 441 20.84 -10.60 -25.69
N GLU A 442 20.85 -11.94 -25.83
CA GLU A 442 21.21 -12.87 -24.75
C GLU A 442 22.63 -12.56 -24.24
N SER A 443 23.59 -12.34 -25.15
CA SER A 443 24.96 -12.13 -24.74
C SER A 443 25.16 -10.82 -23.98
N VAL A 444 24.53 -9.74 -24.43
CA VAL A 444 24.64 -8.40 -23.83
C VAL A 444 23.90 -8.31 -22.51
N LEU A 445 22.73 -8.95 -22.39
CA LEU A 445 21.87 -8.81 -21.21
C LEU A 445 22.13 -9.90 -20.16
N CYS A 446 22.42 -11.14 -20.58
CA CYS A 446 22.53 -12.30 -19.70
C CYS A 446 23.97 -12.80 -19.58
N SER A 447 24.50 -13.55 -20.56
CA SER A 447 25.77 -14.28 -20.38
C SER A 447 27.01 -13.41 -20.14
N ARG A 448 27.04 -12.18 -20.68
CA ARG A 448 28.06 -11.15 -20.32
C ARG A 448 27.48 -9.99 -19.52
N GLY A 449 26.16 -9.92 -19.43
CA GLY A 449 25.41 -8.84 -18.81
C GLY A 449 25.10 -9.11 -17.33
N PRO A 450 24.22 -8.29 -16.74
CA PRO A 450 23.88 -8.37 -15.31
C PRO A 450 22.73 -9.33 -14.98
N PHE A 451 21.94 -9.79 -15.96
CA PHE A 451 20.78 -10.64 -15.68
C PHE A 451 21.21 -12.10 -15.55
N ALA A 452 20.98 -12.70 -14.38
CA ALA A 452 21.26 -14.11 -14.10
C ALA A 452 20.17 -15.03 -14.68
N VAL A 453 19.96 -14.97 -15.98
CA VAL A 453 18.94 -15.75 -16.72
C VAL A 453 19.64 -16.68 -17.70
N ASP A 454 19.28 -17.96 -17.69
CA ASP A 454 19.87 -18.95 -18.60
C ASP A 454 19.28 -18.85 -20.03
N PRO A 455 19.99 -19.36 -21.06
CA PRO A 455 19.53 -19.25 -22.45
C PRO A 455 18.16 -19.87 -22.73
N THR A 456 17.74 -20.90 -21.98
CA THR A 456 16.44 -21.55 -22.14
C THR A 456 15.34 -20.61 -21.67
N THR A 457 15.50 -20.06 -20.46
CA THR A 457 14.56 -19.08 -19.90
C THR A 457 14.50 -17.81 -20.76
N PHE A 458 15.64 -17.33 -21.27
CA PHE A 458 15.69 -16.20 -22.20
C PHE A 458 14.93 -16.46 -23.50
N THR A 459 15.08 -17.66 -24.09
CA THR A 459 14.34 -18.05 -25.30
C THR A 459 12.83 -18.06 -25.06
N ARG A 460 12.40 -18.59 -23.91
CA ARG A 460 10.98 -18.58 -23.50
C ARG A 460 10.46 -17.16 -23.29
N LEU A 461 11.29 -16.26 -22.76
CA LEU A 461 10.95 -14.84 -22.62
C LEU A 461 10.72 -14.19 -23.98
N LEU A 462 11.62 -14.41 -24.96
CA LEU A 462 11.45 -13.90 -26.31
C LEU A 462 10.17 -14.40 -26.97
N ALA A 463 9.81 -15.68 -26.77
CA ALA A 463 8.55 -16.24 -27.25
C ALA A 463 7.34 -15.54 -26.61
N ALA A 464 7.35 -15.35 -25.29
CA ALA A 464 6.28 -14.64 -24.59
C ALA A 464 6.15 -13.17 -25.06
N MET A 465 7.26 -12.49 -25.33
CA MET A 465 7.27 -11.14 -25.90
C MET A 465 6.73 -11.10 -27.34
N HIS A 466 6.98 -12.15 -28.13
CA HIS A 466 6.41 -12.28 -29.47
C HIS A 466 4.89 -12.47 -29.41
N ASP A 467 4.42 -13.38 -28.56
CA ASP A 467 3.00 -13.65 -28.36
C ASP A 467 2.23 -12.43 -27.84
N ALA A 468 2.90 -11.56 -27.08
CA ALA A 468 2.37 -10.30 -26.57
C ALA A 468 2.43 -9.13 -27.57
N ASP A 469 2.84 -9.36 -28.84
CA ASP A 469 3.04 -8.35 -29.90
C ASP A 469 4.07 -7.26 -29.55
N LEU A 470 5.01 -7.56 -28.66
CA LEU A 470 6.11 -6.64 -28.33
C LEU A 470 7.28 -6.79 -29.29
N LEU A 471 7.54 -8.00 -29.78
CA LEU A 471 8.60 -8.30 -30.72
C LEU A 471 8.09 -9.05 -31.94
N MET A 472 8.72 -8.78 -33.08
CA MET A 472 8.62 -9.59 -34.28
C MET A 472 10.01 -9.99 -34.75
N SER A 473 10.09 -11.08 -35.52
CA SER A 473 11.33 -11.49 -36.16
C SER A 473 11.23 -11.27 -37.67
N SER A 474 12.25 -10.66 -38.24
CA SER A 474 12.42 -10.58 -39.70
C SER A 474 12.76 -11.96 -40.28
N SER A 475 12.73 -12.07 -41.62
CA SER A 475 13.06 -13.31 -42.31
C SER A 475 14.50 -13.81 -42.09
N ASP A 476 15.43 -12.91 -41.78
CA ASP A 476 16.83 -13.21 -41.45
C ASP A 476 17.07 -13.43 -39.94
N GLY A 477 16.02 -13.38 -39.11
CA GLY A 477 16.09 -13.66 -37.68
C GLY A 477 16.46 -12.47 -36.80
N LEU A 478 16.43 -11.25 -37.34
CA LEU A 478 16.59 -10.02 -36.57
C LEU A 478 15.33 -9.76 -35.73
N LEU A 479 15.49 -9.46 -34.45
CA LEU A 479 14.39 -9.02 -33.59
C LEU A 479 14.14 -7.54 -33.80
N LEU A 480 12.89 -7.19 -34.04
CA LEU A 480 12.40 -5.83 -34.21
C LEU A 480 11.22 -5.59 -33.25
N PRO A 481 10.98 -4.34 -32.81
CA PRO A 481 9.72 -4.00 -32.15
C PRO A 481 8.54 -4.37 -33.06
N ALA A 482 7.53 -5.03 -32.50
CA ALA A 482 6.25 -5.24 -33.17
C ALA A 482 5.28 -4.08 -32.88
N GLN A 483 4.02 -4.14 -33.34
CA GLN A 483 3.12 -2.98 -33.30
C GLN A 483 2.88 -2.47 -31.88
N ARG A 484 2.57 -3.35 -30.93
CA ARG A 484 2.48 -2.95 -29.53
C ARG A 484 3.84 -2.48 -29.01
N GLY A 485 4.92 -3.20 -29.30
CA GLY A 485 6.29 -2.83 -28.90
C GLY A 485 6.69 -1.41 -29.29
N GLU A 486 6.39 -0.97 -30.52
CA GLU A 486 6.65 0.39 -30.99
C GLU A 486 5.89 1.44 -30.16
N ARG A 487 4.59 1.20 -29.91
CA ARG A 487 3.76 2.11 -29.10
C ARG A 487 4.30 2.26 -27.67
N GLU A 488 4.73 1.15 -27.08
CA GLU A 488 5.32 1.16 -25.74
C GLU A 488 6.61 1.98 -25.71
N ILE A 489 7.52 1.78 -26.68
CA ILE A 489 8.79 2.53 -26.77
C ILE A 489 8.56 4.04 -26.94
N GLU A 490 7.51 4.44 -27.66
CA GLU A 490 7.13 5.84 -27.84
C GLU A 490 6.55 6.48 -26.57
N ASP A 491 5.98 5.68 -25.67
CA ASP A 491 5.43 6.14 -24.41
C ASP A 491 6.54 6.55 -23.42
N TRP A 492 6.37 7.71 -22.79
CA TRP A 492 7.38 8.24 -21.87
C TRP A 492 7.61 7.34 -20.63
N SER A 493 6.59 6.59 -20.22
CA SER A 493 6.64 5.69 -19.07
C SER A 493 7.54 4.49 -19.33
N PHE A 494 7.80 4.11 -20.58
CA PHE A 494 8.69 3.00 -20.96
C PHE A 494 10.10 3.16 -20.41
N LEU A 495 10.58 4.40 -20.27
CA LEU A 495 11.91 4.69 -19.74
C LEU A 495 12.08 4.25 -18.28
N ALA A 496 10.99 4.09 -17.52
CA ALA A 496 11.00 3.57 -16.17
C ALA A 496 10.68 2.06 -16.16
N ALA A 497 11.55 1.27 -15.51
CA ALA A 497 11.35 -0.17 -15.34
C ALA A 497 10.28 -0.53 -14.29
N PHE A 498 9.76 0.45 -13.55
CA PHE A 498 8.77 0.29 -12.50
C PHE A 498 7.46 0.97 -12.89
N GLU A 499 6.36 0.46 -12.34
CA GLU A 499 5.02 0.97 -12.61
C GLU A 499 4.84 2.37 -12.00
N SER A 500 4.19 3.25 -12.74
CA SER A 500 3.74 4.55 -12.25
C SER A 500 2.22 4.53 -12.26
N PRO A 501 1.55 4.83 -11.13
CA PRO A 501 0.09 4.77 -11.04
C PRO A 501 -0.55 5.80 -11.97
N ASP A 502 -1.74 5.49 -12.47
CA ASP A 502 -2.61 6.47 -13.12
C ASP A 502 -3.07 7.50 -12.07
N VAL A 503 -2.80 8.78 -12.33
CA VAL A 503 -3.07 9.86 -11.38
C VAL A 503 -3.82 11.01 -12.03
N PHE A 504 -4.75 11.61 -11.27
CA PHE A 504 -5.36 12.90 -11.59
C PHE A 504 -4.46 14.04 -11.11
N ARG A 505 -4.20 15.02 -11.98
CA ARG A 505 -3.55 16.29 -11.60
C ARG A 505 -4.55 17.19 -10.88
N VAL A 506 -4.17 17.73 -9.74
CA VAL A 506 -5.02 18.61 -8.93
C VAL A 506 -4.60 20.06 -9.16
N LEU A 507 -5.55 20.88 -9.61
CA LEU A 507 -5.36 22.27 -9.97
C LEU A 507 -6.12 23.19 -9.01
N ALA A 508 -5.40 24.10 -8.35
CA ALA A 508 -5.98 25.19 -7.56
C ALA A 508 -5.76 26.51 -8.30
N GLN A 509 -6.85 27.19 -8.69
CA GLN A 509 -6.79 28.45 -9.46
C GLN A 509 -5.92 28.33 -10.74
N GLY A 510 -5.99 27.17 -11.42
CA GLY A 510 -5.20 26.89 -12.62
C GLY A 510 -3.72 26.61 -12.38
N GLN A 511 -3.26 26.53 -11.12
CA GLN A 511 -1.92 26.09 -10.76
C GLN A 511 -1.96 24.65 -10.24
N GLU A 512 -1.04 23.81 -10.72
CA GLU A 512 -0.91 22.43 -10.24
C GLU A 512 -0.34 22.42 -8.82
N ILE A 513 -1.06 21.80 -7.88
CA ILE A 513 -0.63 21.63 -6.48
C ILE A 513 -0.14 20.21 -6.20
N GLY A 514 -0.55 19.23 -7.02
CA GLY A 514 -0.09 17.86 -6.92
C GLY A 514 -0.96 16.90 -7.71
N SER A 515 -0.95 15.64 -7.31
CA SER A 515 -1.65 14.54 -7.96
C SER A 515 -2.23 13.56 -6.93
N ILE A 516 -3.32 12.91 -7.30
CA ILE A 516 -4.07 11.92 -6.51
C ILE A 516 -4.46 10.75 -7.40
N ASP A 517 -4.87 9.62 -6.83
CA ASP A 517 -5.10 8.40 -7.60
C ASP A 517 -6.31 8.50 -8.50
N ALA A 518 -6.22 7.87 -9.68
CA ALA A 518 -7.36 7.79 -10.59
C ALA A 518 -8.53 6.96 -10.05
N ASP A 519 -8.24 6.04 -9.12
CA ASP A 519 -9.24 5.17 -8.48
C ASP A 519 -9.94 5.86 -7.29
N ASP A 520 -9.47 7.02 -6.84
CA ASP A 520 -10.18 7.79 -5.80
C ASP A 520 -11.51 8.29 -6.37
N THR A 521 -12.61 7.92 -5.73
CA THR A 521 -13.96 8.39 -6.11
C THR A 521 -14.13 9.86 -5.73
N LEU A 522 -13.61 10.75 -6.59
CA LEU A 522 -13.68 12.19 -6.40
C LEU A 522 -14.94 12.73 -7.04
N LEU A 523 -15.84 13.24 -6.22
CA LEU A 523 -17.07 13.89 -6.66
C LEU A 523 -16.93 15.40 -6.51
N PRO A 524 -17.46 16.21 -7.45
CA PRO A 524 -17.68 17.63 -7.21
C PRO A 524 -18.44 17.84 -5.89
N GLY A 525 -17.91 18.72 -5.04
CA GLY A 525 -18.39 18.97 -3.67
C GLY A 525 -17.62 18.22 -2.57
N ALA A 526 -16.85 17.18 -2.90
CA ALA A 526 -16.05 16.45 -1.92
C ALA A 526 -14.91 17.30 -1.35
N GLY A 527 -14.58 17.08 -0.07
CA GLY A 527 -13.44 17.71 0.60
C GLY A 527 -12.15 16.90 0.41
N LEU A 528 -11.04 17.59 0.16
CA LEU A 528 -9.72 17.02 -0.14
C LEU A 528 -8.64 17.71 0.71
N VAL A 529 -7.72 16.96 1.29
CA VAL A 529 -6.47 17.51 1.87
C VAL A 529 -5.30 17.21 0.94
N LEU A 530 -4.62 18.26 0.48
CA LEU A 530 -3.41 18.14 -0.33
C LEU A 530 -2.46 19.32 -0.06
N ALA A 531 -1.16 19.06 -0.01
CA ALA A 531 -0.13 20.01 0.42
C ALA A 531 -0.39 20.57 1.84
N GLY A 532 -0.95 19.74 2.72
CA GLY A 532 -1.36 20.08 4.08
C GLY A 532 -2.43 21.17 4.14
N ARG A 533 -3.20 21.36 3.08
CA ARG A 533 -4.26 22.37 2.94
C ARG A 533 -5.58 21.70 2.58
N ARG A 534 -6.69 22.30 3.01
CA ARG A 534 -8.05 21.82 2.77
C ARG A 534 -8.64 22.47 1.53
N TRP A 535 -9.25 21.63 0.70
CA TRP A 535 -9.78 21.98 -0.60
C TRP A 535 -11.17 21.34 -0.78
N ARG A 536 -11.99 21.94 -1.65
CA ARG A 536 -13.23 21.37 -2.16
C ARG A 536 -13.08 21.15 -3.65
N VAL A 537 -13.40 19.94 -4.10
CA VAL A 537 -13.46 19.60 -5.52
C VAL A 537 -14.61 20.36 -6.17
N ILE A 538 -14.34 21.10 -7.25
CA ILE A 538 -15.36 21.84 -8.01
C ILE A 538 -15.64 21.20 -9.36
N ALA A 539 -14.66 20.53 -9.96
CA ALA A 539 -14.81 19.81 -11.21
C ALA A 539 -13.82 18.65 -11.31
N VAL A 540 -14.22 17.60 -12.04
CA VAL A 540 -13.37 16.45 -12.38
C VAL A 540 -13.45 16.24 -13.89
N HIS A 541 -12.31 16.37 -14.55
CA HIS A 541 -12.16 16.30 -16.01
C HIS A 541 -11.51 14.98 -16.40
N LEU A 542 -12.31 13.91 -16.48
CA LEU A 542 -11.83 12.54 -16.72
C LEU A 542 -10.96 12.41 -17.99
N GLY A 543 -11.35 13.07 -19.08
CA GLY A 543 -10.60 13.01 -20.35
C GLY A 543 -9.24 13.72 -20.32
N ALA A 544 -9.05 14.68 -19.42
CA ALA A 544 -7.78 15.42 -19.27
C ALA A 544 -6.91 14.89 -18.12
N GLY A 545 -7.46 14.01 -17.28
CA GLY A 545 -6.79 13.59 -16.06
C GLY A 545 -6.59 14.75 -15.08
N GLU A 546 -7.58 15.65 -14.95
CA GLU A 546 -7.48 16.86 -14.11
C GLU A 546 -8.65 16.98 -13.11
N VAL A 547 -8.36 17.51 -11.92
CA VAL A 547 -9.32 17.81 -10.85
C VAL A 547 -9.12 19.26 -10.44
N GLU A 548 -10.18 20.07 -10.53
CA GLU A 548 -10.14 21.46 -10.09
C GLU A 548 -10.64 21.60 -8.67
N VAL A 549 -9.93 22.40 -7.87
CA VAL A 549 -10.24 22.60 -6.46
C VAL A 549 -10.20 24.07 -6.03
N VAL A 550 -10.95 24.39 -4.98
CA VAL A 550 -10.96 25.69 -4.30
C VAL A 550 -10.74 25.51 -2.80
N ALA A 551 -10.23 26.52 -2.10
CA ALA A 551 -9.95 26.43 -0.67
C ALA A 551 -11.22 26.14 0.15
N ASP A 552 -11.11 25.31 1.19
CA ASP A 552 -12.25 24.89 2.02
C ASP A 552 -11.93 24.74 3.50
N ALA A 553 -12.96 24.66 4.34
CA ALA A 553 -12.84 24.36 5.77
C ALA A 553 -12.85 22.86 6.07
N ALA A 554 -13.44 22.04 5.18
CA ALA A 554 -13.52 20.59 5.30
C ALA A 554 -12.57 19.92 4.30
N GLY A 555 -11.98 18.79 4.70
CA GLY A 555 -11.13 18.00 3.81
C GLY A 555 -10.77 16.67 4.46
N VAL A 556 -10.57 15.65 3.62
CA VAL A 556 -10.03 14.35 4.02
C VAL A 556 -8.79 14.08 3.18
N ALA A 557 -7.72 13.60 3.81
CA ALA A 557 -6.54 13.18 3.08
C ALA A 557 -6.90 12.00 2.16
N PRO A 558 -6.58 12.09 0.85
CA PRO A 558 -6.92 11.05 -0.11
C PRO A 558 -6.17 9.76 0.22
N ASP A 559 -6.68 8.66 -0.31
CA ASP A 559 -5.88 7.45 -0.37
C ASP A 559 -4.79 7.64 -1.44
N PHE A 560 -3.70 6.92 -1.25
CA PHE A 560 -2.58 6.94 -2.18
C PHE A 560 -2.18 5.48 -2.39
N PRO A 561 -1.55 5.13 -3.53
CA PRO A 561 -1.23 3.76 -3.81
C PRO A 561 -0.22 3.33 -2.75
N PRO A 562 -0.33 2.11 -2.22
CA PRO A 562 0.66 1.61 -1.30
C PRO A 562 2.02 1.68 -1.99
N THR A 563 2.90 2.56 -1.51
CA THR A 563 4.32 2.49 -1.83
C THR A 563 4.83 1.21 -1.19
N GLY A 564 5.19 0.21 -2.01
CA GLY A 564 5.52 -1.15 -1.58
C GLY A 564 6.24 -1.18 -0.23
N ALA A 565 5.60 -1.83 0.76
CA ALA A 565 6.17 -1.95 2.09
C ALA A 565 7.42 -2.83 2.02
N ALA A 566 8.52 -2.37 2.61
CA ALA A 566 9.72 -3.18 2.74
C ALA A 566 9.41 -4.42 3.58
N ARG A 567 9.83 -5.59 3.09
CA ARG A 567 9.72 -6.84 3.84
C ARG A 567 10.59 -6.79 5.09
N ILE A 568 10.08 -7.30 6.20
CA ILE A 568 10.81 -7.37 7.45
C ILE A 568 11.78 -8.56 7.41
N HIS A 569 13.06 -8.29 7.66
CA HIS A 569 14.12 -9.29 7.62
C HIS A 569 14.12 -10.21 8.87
N ASP A 570 14.56 -11.46 8.71
CA ASP A 570 14.67 -12.48 9.77
C ASP A 570 15.29 -11.95 11.07
N ARG A 571 16.41 -11.23 10.94
CA ARG A 571 17.14 -10.69 12.09
C ARG A 571 16.33 -9.71 12.93
N VAL A 572 15.40 -8.95 12.33
CA VAL A 572 14.51 -8.04 13.06
C VAL A 572 13.55 -8.84 13.92
N ARG A 573 12.92 -9.89 13.36
CA ARG A 573 11.98 -10.75 14.09
C ARG A 573 12.67 -11.57 15.19
N GLN A 574 13.90 -12.01 14.96
CA GLN A 574 14.74 -12.64 16.00
C GLN A 574 15.09 -11.67 17.13
N GLU A 575 15.35 -10.42 16.82
CA GLU A 575 15.60 -9.40 17.83
C GLU A 575 14.33 -9.06 18.63
N MET A 576 13.16 -9.06 17.99
CA MET A 576 11.87 -8.96 18.69
C MET A 576 11.71 -10.09 19.71
N GLU A 577 11.94 -11.34 19.29
CA GLU A 577 11.90 -12.51 20.19
C GLU A 577 12.88 -12.35 21.36
N ARG A 578 14.13 -11.91 21.07
CA ARG A 578 15.15 -11.64 22.09
C ARG A 578 14.71 -10.58 23.11
N LEU A 579 14.05 -9.51 22.65
CA LEU A 579 13.57 -8.43 23.52
C LEU A 579 12.42 -8.87 24.42
N CYS A 580 11.56 -9.76 23.93
CA CYS A 580 10.48 -10.36 24.72
C CYS A 580 10.99 -11.37 25.74
N LEU A 581 12.09 -12.08 25.45
CA LEU A 581 12.75 -13.00 26.38
C LEU A 581 13.60 -12.29 27.45
N GLY A 582 14.16 -11.13 27.12
CA GLY A 582 15.07 -10.40 27.99
C GLY A 582 14.36 -9.54 29.03
N ASP A 583 15.12 -9.08 30.02
CA ASP A 583 14.70 -8.15 31.08
C ASP A 583 15.23 -6.72 30.87
N VAL A 584 16.33 -6.58 30.13
CA VAL A 584 16.96 -5.28 29.81
C VAL A 584 15.96 -4.33 29.14
N VAL A 585 15.68 -3.20 29.79
CA VAL A 585 14.82 -2.14 29.25
C VAL A 585 15.69 -1.03 28.66
N PRO A 586 15.59 -0.73 27.36
CA PRO A 586 16.36 0.34 26.76
C PRO A 586 16.07 1.71 27.40
N THR A 587 17.12 2.49 27.64
CA THR A 587 17.02 3.74 28.42
C THR A 587 16.29 4.87 27.70
N TYR A 588 16.21 4.79 26.37
CA TYR A 588 15.54 5.78 25.52
C TYR A 588 14.01 5.61 25.44
N LEU A 589 13.45 4.56 26.04
CA LEU A 589 12.00 4.40 26.13
C LEU A 589 11.42 5.36 27.16
N ASP A 590 10.36 6.07 26.80
CA ASP A 590 9.55 6.81 27.76
C ASP A 590 8.67 5.88 28.62
N GLU A 591 7.96 6.44 29.60
CA GLU A 591 7.14 5.66 30.53
C GLU A 591 6.07 4.83 29.80
N GLY A 592 5.39 5.41 28.81
CA GLY A 592 4.38 4.70 28.01
C GLY A 592 4.97 3.52 27.24
N ALA A 593 6.10 3.72 26.56
CA ALA A 593 6.80 2.67 25.84
C ALA A 593 7.35 1.56 26.77
N ARG A 594 7.84 1.92 27.96
CA ARG A 594 8.30 0.94 28.97
C ARG A 594 7.16 0.05 29.45
N THR A 595 6.00 0.65 29.75
CA THR A 595 4.81 -0.09 30.16
C THR A 595 4.37 -1.05 29.07
N MET A 596 4.26 -0.60 27.82
CA MET A 596 3.90 -1.46 26.70
C MET A 596 4.92 -2.57 26.43
N LEU A 597 6.22 -2.32 26.56
CA LEU A 597 7.23 -3.38 26.45
C LEU A 597 7.08 -4.41 27.58
N ALA A 598 6.74 -3.98 28.80
CA ALA A 598 6.46 -4.89 29.90
C ALA A 598 5.18 -5.72 29.65
N GLU A 599 4.13 -5.12 29.11
CA GLU A 599 2.91 -5.82 28.68
C GLU A 599 3.23 -6.87 27.60
N ALA A 600 4.02 -6.50 26.59
CA ALA A 600 4.45 -7.43 25.54
C ALA A 600 5.22 -8.64 26.09
N ARG A 601 6.12 -8.40 27.05
CA ARG A 601 6.86 -9.47 27.75
C ARG A 601 5.94 -10.37 28.57
N ALA A 602 5.01 -9.78 29.31
CA ALA A 602 4.03 -10.52 30.10
C ALA A 602 3.16 -11.40 29.19
N MET A 603 2.66 -10.85 28.08
CA MET A 603 1.88 -11.59 27.09
C MET A 603 2.70 -12.68 26.41
N PHE A 604 3.93 -12.40 26.00
CA PHE A 604 4.83 -13.39 25.42
C PHE A 604 5.09 -14.57 26.38
N ALA A 605 5.27 -14.29 27.68
CA ALA A 605 5.41 -15.31 28.71
C ALA A 605 4.12 -16.09 28.93
N GLN A 606 2.97 -15.40 29.02
CA GLN A 606 1.64 -15.99 29.20
C GLN A 606 1.27 -16.93 28.04
N LEU A 607 1.64 -16.55 26.81
CA LEU A 607 1.43 -17.38 25.61
C LEU A 607 2.48 -18.49 25.46
N GLU A 608 3.48 -18.55 26.35
CA GLU A 608 4.59 -19.50 26.33
C GLU A 608 5.40 -19.49 25.01
N LEU A 609 5.50 -18.34 24.34
CA LEU A 609 6.17 -18.22 23.03
C LEU A 609 7.68 -18.48 23.05
N HIS A 610 8.26 -18.66 24.24
CA HIS A 610 9.63 -19.14 24.44
C HIS A 610 9.78 -20.66 24.26
N ARG A 611 8.67 -21.41 24.33
CA ARG A 611 8.62 -22.88 24.28
C ARG A 611 7.75 -23.41 23.15
N ARG A 612 6.76 -22.66 22.68
CA ARG A 612 5.90 -23.06 21.56
C ARG A 612 5.79 -21.96 20.51
N ASP A 613 5.58 -22.39 19.28
CA ASP A 613 5.44 -21.48 18.14
C ASP A 613 3.98 -21.38 17.66
N ILE A 614 3.04 -22.14 18.25
CA ILE A 614 1.61 -22.12 17.91
C ILE A 614 0.79 -21.74 19.13
N VAL A 615 -0.20 -20.88 18.92
CA VAL A 615 -1.16 -20.43 19.92
C VAL A 615 -2.57 -20.60 19.36
N GLY A 616 -3.38 -21.45 19.97
CA GLY A 616 -4.82 -21.51 19.69
C GLY A 616 -5.56 -20.23 20.08
N TRP A 617 -6.48 -19.78 19.22
CA TRP A 617 -7.38 -18.64 19.44
C TRP A 617 -8.77 -18.94 18.85
N GLY A 618 -9.66 -19.46 19.67
CA GLY A 618 -10.98 -19.92 19.22
C GLY A 618 -10.86 -21.07 18.20
N ARG A 619 -11.44 -20.87 17.00
CA ARG A 619 -11.34 -21.84 15.87
C ARG A 619 -10.11 -21.62 14.98
N ARG A 620 -9.25 -20.67 15.33
CA ARG A 620 -8.04 -20.30 14.58
C ARG A 620 -6.81 -20.63 15.40
N SER A 621 -5.66 -20.69 14.74
CA SER A 621 -4.37 -20.78 15.40
C SER A 621 -3.44 -19.73 14.84
N MET A 622 -2.65 -19.11 15.71
CA MET A 622 -1.58 -18.20 15.32
C MET A 622 -0.25 -18.93 15.42
N ILE A 623 0.58 -18.80 14.39
CA ILE A 623 1.92 -19.35 14.34
C ILE A 623 2.88 -18.17 14.40
N PHE A 624 3.85 -18.21 15.31
CA PHE A 624 4.89 -17.19 15.50
C PHE A 624 6.26 -17.77 15.15
N PRO A 625 6.69 -17.73 13.89
CA PRO A 625 7.98 -18.30 13.48
C PRO A 625 9.19 -17.54 14.02
N TRP A 626 9.02 -16.25 14.36
CA TRP A 626 10.11 -15.30 14.61
C TRP A 626 11.13 -15.24 13.46
N ARG A 627 10.61 -15.43 12.23
CA ARG A 627 11.31 -15.29 10.95
C ARG A 627 10.71 -14.14 10.16
N GLY A 628 11.50 -13.59 9.26
CA GLY A 628 11.13 -12.48 8.39
C GLY A 628 10.09 -12.88 7.36
N ASP A 629 9.57 -11.87 6.68
CA ASP A 629 8.35 -12.01 5.89
C ASP A 629 8.53 -13.01 4.73
N ARG A 630 9.73 -13.12 4.14
CA ARG A 630 10.02 -14.07 3.05
C ARG A 630 9.86 -15.54 3.49
N VAL A 631 10.38 -15.87 4.66
CA VAL A 631 10.24 -17.21 5.25
C VAL A 631 8.79 -17.45 5.68
N LEU A 632 8.18 -16.45 6.32
CA LEU A 632 6.80 -16.50 6.79
C LEU A 632 5.82 -16.73 5.62
N ASP A 633 5.94 -15.95 4.54
CA ASP A 633 5.12 -16.07 3.34
C ASP A 633 5.36 -17.42 2.64
N THR A 634 6.58 -17.95 2.66
CA THR A 634 6.87 -19.31 2.12
C THR A 634 6.15 -20.40 2.91
N VAL A 635 6.18 -20.33 4.25
CA VAL A 635 5.43 -21.26 5.10
C VAL A 635 3.93 -21.13 4.86
N ARG A 636 3.42 -19.91 4.72
CA ARG A 636 2.01 -19.62 4.41
C ARG A 636 1.58 -20.27 3.10
N VAL A 637 2.35 -20.10 2.03
CA VAL A 637 2.09 -20.74 0.72
C VAL A 637 2.13 -22.27 0.84
N ALA A 638 3.11 -22.83 1.56
CA ALA A 638 3.20 -24.27 1.78
C ALA A 638 2.01 -24.84 2.59
N MET A 639 1.51 -24.09 3.58
CA MET A 639 0.33 -24.46 4.35
C MET A 639 -0.95 -24.39 3.53
N HIS A 640 -1.09 -23.36 2.70
CA HIS A 640 -2.21 -23.24 1.76
C HIS A 640 -2.21 -24.42 0.77
N HIS A 641 -1.05 -24.77 0.21
CA HIS A 641 -0.89 -25.97 -0.62
C HIS A 641 -1.26 -27.27 0.12
N ALA A 642 -1.03 -27.32 1.44
CA ALA A 642 -1.40 -28.45 2.30
C ALA A 642 -2.89 -28.44 2.74
N GLY A 643 -3.69 -27.50 2.23
CA GLY A 643 -5.14 -27.40 2.47
C GLY A 643 -5.54 -26.59 3.70
N ILE A 644 -4.67 -25.73 4.23
CA ILE A 644 -5.00 -24.82 5.34
C ILE A 644 -5.00 -23.37 4.84
N GLU A 645 -6.16 -22.72 4.91
CA GLU A 645 -6.28 -21.29 4.69
C GLU A 645 -5.49 -20.51 5.74
N THR A 646 -4.64 -19.59 5.27
CA THR A 646 -3.72 -18.83 6.10
C THR A 646 -3.64 -17.37 5.66
N ASP A 647 -3.78 -16.47 6.63
CA ASP A 647 -3.57 -15.03 6.51
C ASP A 647 -2.25 -14.64 7.21
N ARG A 648 -1.76 -13.43 6.94
CA ARG A 648 -0.58 -12.86 7.61
C ARG A 648 -0.99 -11.63 8.39
N GLU A 649 -0.62 -11.61 9.66
CA GLU A 649 -0.85 -10.45 10.51
C GLU A 649 0.38 -10.21 11.38
N GLY A 650 1.02 -9.05 11.21
CA GLY A 650 2.26 -8.69 11.89
C GLY A 650 3.35 -9.77 11.80
N PRO A 651 3.89 -10.27 12.92
CA PRO A 651 4.89 -11.34 12.96
C PRO A 651 4.30 -12.76 12.87
N ALA A 652 2.98 -12.90 12.69
CA ALA A 652 2.27 -14.18 12.80
C ALA A 652 1.63 -14.64 11.47
N ILE A 653 1.50 -15.96 11.34
CA ILE A 653 0.63 -16.61 10.36
C ILE A 653 -0.66 -16.98 11.09
N VAL A 654 -1.80 -16.51 10.58
CA VAL A 654 -3.12 -16.84 11.13
C VAL A 654 -3.71 -17.96 10.30
N ALA A 655 -3.76 -19.16 10.88
CA ALA A 655 -4.35 -20.33 10.25
C ALA A 655 -5.81 -20.51 10.68
N ARG A 656 -6.70 -20.73 9.71
CA ARG A 656 -8.13 -21.02 9.95
C ARG A 656 -8.34 -22.50 10.31
N ALA A 657 -7.61 -22.98 11.31
CA ALA A 657 -7.70 -24.33 11.81
C ALA A 657 -7.31 -24.40 13.30
N PRO A 658 -7.81 -25.41 14.05
CA PRO A 658 -7.38 -25.70 15.42
C PRO A 658 -5.90 -26.06 15.52
N GLU A 659 -5.33 -25.87 16.72
CA GLU A 659 -3.90 -26.00 17.00
C GLU A 659 -3.37 -27.39 16.63
N GLU A 660 -4.14 -28.45 16.89
CA GLU A 660 -3.76 -29.83 16.61
C GLU A 660 -3.64 -30.12 15.11
N ILE A 661 -4.51 -29.52 14.30
CA ILE A 661 -4.48 -29.67 12.84
C ILE A 661 -3.26 -28.93 12.29
N VAL A 662 -3.07 -27.69 12.73
CA VAL A 662 -1.92 -26.86 12.32
C VAL A 662 -0.61 -27.53 12.70
N ALA A 663 -0.49 -28.03 13.93
CA ALA A 663 0.69 -28.74 14.41
C ALA A 663 1.01 -29.95 13.52
N ARG A 664 0.01 -30.79 13.22
CA ARG A 664 0.17 -31.97 12.37
C ARG A 664 0.58 -31.63 10.94
N VAL A 665 0.01 -30.57 10.36
CA VAL A 665 0.39 -30.12 9.01
C VAL A 665 1.84 -29.63 8.98
N LEU A 666 2.23 -28.81 9.94
CA LEU A 666 3.61 -28.33 10.05
C LEU A 666 4.61 -29.48 10.31
N GLU A 667 4.25 -30.47 11.13
CA GLU A 667 5.07 -31.68 11.35
C GLU A 667 5.25 -32.50 10.06
N ARG A 668 4.17 -32.67 9.30
CA ARG A 668 4.20 -33.34 7.99
C ARG A 668 5.10 -32.59 6.99
N LEU A 669 5.01 -31.25 6.95
CA LEU A 669 5.88 -30.42 6.12
C LEU A 669 7.34 -30.51 6.57
N ALA A 670 7.61 -30.52 7.88
CA ALA A 670 8.96 -30.67 8.43
C ALA A 670 9.59 -32.03 8.09
N ALA A 671 8.77 -33.09 8.07
CA ALA A 671 9.18 -34.44 7.72
C ALA A 671 9.36 -34.67 6.21
N SER A 672 8.80 -33.81 5.36
CA SER A 672 8.96 -33.91 3.91
C SER A 672 10.30 -33.33 3.43
N ALA A 673 10.70 -33.72 2.21
CA ALA A 673 11.71 -32.96 1.49
C ALA A 673 11.19 -31.54 1.22
N PRO A 674 12.08 -30.52 1.16
CA PRO A 674 11.68 -29.19 0.71
C PRO A 674 11.18 -29.30 -0.74
N PRO A 675 10.00 -28.73 -1.07
CA PRO A 675 9.45 -28.77 -2.41
C PRO A 675 10.28 -27.93 -3.38
N ASP A 676 10.09 -28.13 -4.69
CA ASP A 676 10.60 -27.18 -5.67
C ASP A 676 9.91 -25.82 -5.44
N PRO A 677 10.65 -24.69 -5.34
CA PRO A 677 10.06 -23.36 -5.27
C PRO A 677 9.05 -23.06 -6.38
N LEU A 678 9.22 -23.65 -7.57
CA LEU A 678 8.30 -23.47 -8.70
C LEU A 678 6.94 -24.14 -8.44
N ASP A 679 6.92 -25.31 -7.81
CA ASP A 679 5.69 -26.01 -7.47
C ASP A 679 4.86 -25.19 -6.48
N LEU A 680 5.51 -24.56 -5.49
CA LEU A 680 4.84 -23.65 -4.57
C LEU A 680 4.34 -22.38 -5.27
N ALA A 681 5.16 -21.77 -6.13
CA ALA A 681 4.76 -20.57 -6.88
C ALA A 681 3.56 -20.83 -7.80
N ALA A 682 3.49 -22.01 -8.44
CA ALA A 682 2.37 -22.39 -9.29
C ALA A 682 1.01 -22.37 -8.55
N THR A 683 1.01 -22.59 -7.22
CA THR A 683 -0.20 -22.58 -6.39
C THR A 683 -0.67 -21.18 -6.00
N VAL A 684 0.16 -20.16 -6.21
CA VAL A 684 -0.16 -18.78 -5.85
C VAL A 684 -0.97 -18.14 -7.00
N PRO A 685 -2.22 -17.68 -6.74
CA PRO A 685 -3.07 -17.11 -7.79
C PRO A 685 -2.62 -15.71 -8.21
N VAL A 686 -2.19 -14.86 -7.26
CA VAL A 686 -1.75 -13.48 -7.52
C VAL A 686 -0.22 -13.39 -7.43
N LYS A 687 0.44 -13.21 -8.57
CA LYS A 687 1.92 -13.18 -8.67
C LYS A 687 2.49 -11.94 -9.35
N ARG A 688 1.65 -11.19 -10.06
CA ARG A 688 2.07 -10.00 -10.82
C ARG A 688 2.34 -8.85 -9.84
N GLU A 689 3.55 -8.33 -9.87
CA GLU A 689 3.98 -7.19 -9.03
C GLU A 689 4.82 -6.17 -9.81
N GLU A 690 5.55 -6.59 -10.86
CA GLU A 690 6.37 -5.69 -11.67
C GLU A 690 5.67 -5.33 -13.00
N LYS A 691 6.05 -4.16 -13.55
CA LYS A 691 5.41 -3.50 -14.70
C LYS A 691 5.08 -4.42 -15.88
N TRP A 692 5.98 -5.33 -16.25
CA TRP A 692 5.84 -6.22 -17.41
C TRP A 692 5.50 -7.67 -17.03
N ASP A 693 5.10 -7.95 -15.79
CA ASP A 693 4.71 -9.30 -15.36
C ASP A 693 3.51 -9.85 -16.14
N GLU A 694 2.70 -8.97 -16.75
CA GLU A 694 1.59 -9.37 -17.64
C GLU A 694 2.04 -10.01 -18.96
N VAL A 695 3.26 -9.74 -19.42
CA VAL A 695 3.85 -10.32 -20.63
C VAL A 695 4.36 -11.74 -20.37
N LEU A 696 4.69 -12.06 -19.12
CA LEU A 696 5.31 -13.32 -18.77
C LEU A 696 4.30 -14.47 -18.89
N SER A 697 4.71 -15.54 -19.57
CA SER A 697 3.96 -16.81 -19.54
C SER A 697 3.83 -17.32 -18.09
N PRO A 698 2.80 -18.14 -17.76
CA PRO A 698 2.57 -18.60 -16.39
C PRO A 698 3.81 -19.18 -15.72
N THR A 699 4.59 -20.01 -16.43
CA THR A 699 5.81 -20.59 -15.87
C THR A 699 6.94 -19.58 -15.66
N LEU A 700 7.07 -18.56 -16.52
CA LEU A 700 8.05 -17.49 -16.31
C LEU A 700 7.66 -16.63 -15.11
N LEU A 701 6.36 -16.41 -14.93
CA LEU A 701 5.82 -15.72 -13.77
C LEU A 701 6.05 -16.51 -12.48
N ASP A 702 5.89 -17.85 -12.52
CA ASP A 702 6.24 -18.74 -11.40
C ASP A 702 7.72 -18.63 -11.03
N GLN A 703 8.61 -18.65 -12.03
CA GLN A 703 10.05 -18.49 -11.81
C GLN A 703 10.40 -17.13 -11.20
N ALA A 704 9.83 -16.05 -11.74
CA ALA A 704 10.05 -14.69 -11.22
C ALA A 704 9.55 -14.57 -9.77
N TYR A 705 8.33 -15.07 -9.50
CA TYR A 705 7.73 -15.05 -8.16
C TYR A 705 8.54 -15.90 -7.18
N ALA A 706 8.92 -17.13 -7.53
CA ALA A 706 9.69 -18.01 -6.67
C ALA A 706 11.03 -17.37 -6.25
N ALA A 707 11.76 -16.81 -7.21
CA ALA A 707 13.05 -16.15 -6.95
C ALA A 707 12.91 -14.92 -6.03
N ARG A 708 11.86 -14.12 -6.25
CA ARG A 708 11.60 -12.87 -5.52
C ARG A 708 11.02 -13.11 -4.13
N ALA A 709 10.01 -13.97 -4.00
CA ALA A 709 9.13 -14.05 -2.84
C ALA A 709 9.36 -15.27 -1.94
N LEU A 710 9.97 -16.35 -2.44
CA LEU A 710 10.08 -17.61 -1.68
C LEU A 710 11.49 -17.86 -1.13
N ASP A 711 11.57 -18.31 0.12
CA ASP A 711 12.77 -18.85 0.77
C ASP A 711 12.45 -20.24 1.34
N VAL A 712 12.39 -21.23 0.43
CA VAL A 712 12.08 -22.63 0.77
C VAL A 712 13.12 -23.20 1.73
N ASP A 713 14.41 -22.90 1.52
CA ASP A 713 15.48 -23.36 2.41
C ASP A 713 15.37 -22.76 3.81
N GLY A 714 15.05 -21.48 3.92
CA GLY A 714 14.78 -20.79 5.18
C GLY A 714 13.57 -21.38 5.91
N ALA A 715 12.47 -21.58 5.18
CA ALA A 715 11.24 -22.18 5.70
C ALA A 715 11.45 -23.61 6.21
N TRP A 716 12.11 -24.49 5.43
CA TRP A 716 12.35 -25.87 5.85
C TRP A 716 13.40 -25.99 6.96
N ARG A 717 14.39 -25.09 7.01
CA ARG A 717 15.30 -24.99 8.17
C ARG A 717 14.53 -24.64 9.44
N TRP A 718 13.60 -23.68 9.36
CA TRP A 718 12.75 -23.33 10.50
C TRP A 718 11.82 -24.48 10.90
N LEU A 719 11.07 -25.06 9.96
CA LEU A 719 10.15 -26.18 10.19
C LEU A 719 10.85 -27.35 10.90
N ARG A 720 12.06 -27.70 10.49
CA ARG A 720 12.84 -28.79 11.13
C ARG A 720 13.39 -28.41 12.49
N SER A 721 13.71 -27.13 12.71
CA SER A 721 14.18 -26.65 14.02
C SER A 721 13.08 -26.69 15.08
N ARG A 722 11.80 -26.67 14.69
CA ARG A 722 10.63 -26.76 15.60
C ARG A 722 10.59 -28.03 16.45
N GLY A 723 11.18 -29.13 15.96
CA GLY A 723 11.24 -30.41 16.69
C GLY A 723 11.89 -30.32 18.07
N THR A 724 12.67 -29.27 18.36
CA THR A 724 13.24 -29.01 19.70
C THR A 724 12.33 -28.22 20.64
N ARG A 725 11.35 -27.46 20.11
CA ARG A 725 10.40 -26.64 20.88
C ARG A 725 9.10 -27.40 21.20
N SER A 726 8.64 -28.28 20.31
CA SER A 726 7.32 -28.93 20.40
C SER A 726 7.20 -30.16 21.32
N LEU A 727 8.25 -30.54 22.08
CA LEU A 727 8.26 -31.79 22.87
C LEU A 727 7.67 -31.69 24.28
N ALA A 728 7.19 -30.53 24.72
CA ALA A 728 6.44 -30.41 25.97
C ALA A 728 4.98 -30.83 25.74
N ARG A 729 4.68 -32.12 25.89
CA ARG A 729 3.31 -32.57 26.15
C ARG A 729 2.81 -31.85 27.42
N PRO A 730 1.58 -31.30 27.45
CA PRO A 730 1.00 -30.83 28.70
C PRO A 730 0.92 -32.03 29.66
N SER A 731 1.61 -31.93 30.79
CA SER A 731 1.31 -32.76 31.94
C SER A 731 -0.12 -32.48 32.37
N SER A 732 -0.89 -33.55 32.51
CA SER A 732 -2.23 -33.55 33.07
C SER A 732 -2.36 -32.68 34.32
N THR A 733 -3.47 -31.92 34.36
CA THR A 733 -4.13 -31.27 35.51
C THR A 733 -3.37 -30.14 36.24
N SER A 734 -3.69 -28.88 35.90
CA SER A 734 -4.35 -27.86 36.75
C SER A 734 -3.99 -26.44 36.29
N ASP A 735 -5.02 -25.61 36.10
CA ASP A 735 -5.02 -24.15 35.91
C ASP A 735 -4.52 -23.58 34.57
N VAL A 736 -5.29 -23.85 33.51
CA VAL A 736 -5.56 -22.84 32.46
C VAL A 736 -6.95 -22.26 32.78
N PRO A 737 -7.15 -20.94 32.90
CA PRO A 737 -8.48 -20.39 33.06
C PRO A 737 -9.24 -20.61 31.74
N VAL A 738 -10.11 -21.60 31.75
CA VAL A 738 -11.14 -21.81 30.73
C VAL A 738 -12.12 -20.65 30.88
N LEU A 739 -12.10 -19.68 29.95
CA LEU A 739 -13.29 -18.88 29.68
C LEU A 739 -14.31 -19.84 29.07
N THR A 740 -15.22 -20.31 29.92
CA THR A 740 -16.30 -21.21 29.54
C THR A 740 -17.30 -20.45 28.67
N SER A 741 -17.54 -20.93 27.46
CA SER A 741 -18.77 -20.61 26.74
C SER A 741 -19.95 -21.23 27.51
N PRO A 742 -21.08 -20.53 27.71
CA PRO A 742 -22.22 -21.10 28.41
C PRO A 742 -22.87 -22.24 27.62
N SER A 743 -23.38 -23.23 28.35
CA SER A 743 -24.15 -24.37 27.83
C SER A 743 -25.57 -23.94 27.41
N PRO A 744 -26.19 -24.55 26.37
CA PRO A 744 -27.47 -24.08 25.78
C PRO A 744 -28.74 -24.29 26.64
N ALA A 745 -28.65 -24.54 27.94
CA ALA A 745 -29.79 -25.04 28.73
C ALA A 745 -30.02 -24.35 30.08
N ALA A 746 -29.66 -23.07 30.21
CA ALA A 746 -30.10 -22.24 31.34
C ALA A 746 -30.30 -20.79 30.89
N LEU A 747 -31.49 -20.47 30.36
CA LEU A 747 -31.95 -19.10 30.17
C LEU A 747 -32.13 -18.45 31.56
N GLY A 748 -31.05 -17.83 32.05
CA GLY A 748 -31.04 -16.86 33.15
C GLY A 748 -31.47 -15.47 32.67
N PRO A 749 -31.60 -14.47 33.57
CA PRO A 749 -32.41 -13.28 33.33
C PRO A 749 -31.86 -12.37 32.22
N LEU A 750 -32.82 -11.66 31.64
CA LEU A 750 -32.80 -10.81 30.46
C LEU A 750 -31.76 -9.69 30.55
N VAL A 751 -31.04 -9.43 29.45
CA VAL A 751 -30.27 -8.18 29.25
C VAL A 751 -31.30 -7.08 28.99
N GLU A 752 -31.44 -6.12 29.90
CA GLU A 752 -32.30 -4.93 29.70
C GLU A 752 -31.46 -3.79 29.10
N LEU A 753 -31.60 -3.50 27.79
CA LEU A 753 -31.04 -2.30 27.16
C LEU A 753 -31.84 -1.05 27.60
N GLY A 754 -31.65 -0.63 28.85
CA GLY A 754 -32.46 0.44 29.45
C GLY A 754 -33.97 0.13 29.39
N THR A 755 -34.81 1.17 29.24
CA THR A 755 -36.28 1.05 29.25
C THR A 755 -36.93 1.17 27.86
N THR A 756 -36.14 1.30 26.78
CA THR A 756 -36.69 1.66 25.44
C THR A 756 -36.97 0.41 24.60
N PRO A 757 -38.22 0.20 24.14
CA PRO A 757 -38.58 -0.93 23.28
C PRO A 757 -38.08 -0.76 21.82
N PHE A 758 -38.09 -1.86 21.06
CA PHE A 758 -37.66 -1.90 19.65
C PHE A 758 -38.83 -2.22 18.72
N ALA A 759 -38.73 -1.82 17.46
CA ALA A 759 -39.64 -2.23 16.39
C ALA A 759 -38.83 -2.70 15.18
N ILE A 760 -38.90 -4.00 14.87
CA ILE A 760 -38.25 -4.56 13.69
C ILE A 760 -39.17 -4.34 12.50
N VAL A 761 -38.66 -3.77 11.41
CA VAL A 761 -39.39 -3.49 10.19
C VAL A 761 -38.73 -4.18 9.00
N ASP A 762 -39.57 -4.74 8.13
CA ASP A 762 -39.17 -5.21 6.80
C ASP A 762 -40.26 -4.81 5.78
N VAL A 763 -39.84 -4.45 4.56
CA VAL A 763 -40.74 -4.05 3.46
C VAL A 763 -40.40 -4.76 2.14
N GLU A 764 -41.44 -5.24 1.46
CA GLU A 764 -41.35 -5.62 0.05
C GLU A 764 -41.83 -4.44 -0.81
N THR A 765 -41.15 -4.21 -1.93
CA THR A 765 -41.32 -2.97 -2.70
C THR A 765 -41.42 -3.21 -4.20
N THR A 766 -41.99 -2.25 -4.92
CA THR A 766 -42.11 -2.29 -6.38
C THR A 766 -40.76 -2.09 -7.11
N GLY A 767 -39.63 -2.04 -6.40
CA GLY A 767 -38.28 -1.83 -6.94
C GLY A 767 -37.36 -1.10 -5.94
N LEU A 768 -36.09 -0.83 -6.30
CA LEU A 768 -35.05 -0.51 -5.30
C LEU A 768 -34.95 0.95 -4.78
N ALA A 769 -35.57 1.94 -5.43
CA ALA A 769 -35.38 3.35 -5.09
C ALA A 769 -36.69 4.10 -4.78
N SER A 770 -36.93 4.40 -3.49
CA SER A 770 -38.09 5.20 -3.07
C SER A 770 -38.10 6.61 -3.68
N ALA A 771 -36.92 7.21 -3.89
CA ALA A 771 -36.74 8.51 -4.55
C ALA A 771 -37.20 8.55 -6.02
N ARG A 772 -37.25 7.39 -6.70
CA ARG A 772 -37.77 7.27 -8.08
C ARG A 772 -39.26 6.90 -8.12
N GLY A 773 -39.96 7.00 -7.00
CA GLY A 773 -41.41 6.75 -6.93
C GLY A 773 -41.81 5.28 -6.74
N HIS A 774 -40.87 4.39 -6.40
CA HIS A 774 -41.19 3.02 -5.99
C HIS A 774 -41.95 3.02 -4.66
N ARG A 775 -42.81 2.02 -4.49
CA ARG A 775 -43.83 1.95 -3.44
C ARG A 775 -43.67 0.66 -2.63
N VAL A 776 -44.18 0.68 -1.41
CA VAL A 776 -44.27 -0.53 -0.56
C VAL A 776 -45.48 -1.36 -0.97
N VAL A 777 -45.29 -2.68 -1.07
CA VAL A 777 -46.29 -3.68 -1.48
C VAL A 777 -46.64 -4.64 -0.34
N GLU A 778 -45.69 -4.87 0.57
CA GLU A 778 -45.93 -5.59 1.83
C GLU A 778 -45.08 -4.95 2.92
N ILE A 779 -45.62 -4.88 4.14
CA ILE A 779 -44.89 -4.40 5.32
C ILE A 779 -45.13 -5.33 6.50
N ALA A 780 -44.08 -5.61 7.26
CA ALA A 780 -44.16 -6.32 8.53
C ALA A 780 -43.46 -5.53 9.64
N ILE A 781 -44.03 -5.58 10.84
CA ILE A 781 -43.53 -4.91 12.04
C ILE A 781 -43.59 -5.90 13.21
N VAL A 782 -42.43 -6.19 13.80
CA VAL A 782 -42.31 -6.96 15.05
C VAL A 782 -41.99 -5.99 16.19
N ALA A 783 -42.93 -5.81 17.11
CA ALA A 783 -42.65 -5.03 18.33
C ALA A 783 -41.89 -5.91 19.33
N CYS A 784 -40.79 -5.39 19.85
CA CYS A 784 -39.97 -6.09 20.84
C CYS A 784 -39.81 -5.26 22.12
N ARG A 785 -39.73 -5.96 23.25
CA ARG A 785 -39.34 -5.40 24.54
C ARG A 785 -37.85 -4.99 24.52
N PRO A 786 -37.37 -4.21 25.51
CA PRO A 786 -35.96 -3.81 25.60
C PRO A 786 -34.94 -4.96 25.61
N ASP A 787 -35.38 -6.18 25.94
CA ASP A 787 -34.58 -7.41 25.94
C ASP A 787 -34.56 -8.15 24.57
N GLY A 788 -35.16 -7.55 23.54
CA GLY A 788 -35.30 -8.14 22.21
C GLY A 788 -36.36 -9.25 22.12
N SER A 789 -37.16 -9.48 23.17
CA SER A 789 -38.28 -10.45 23.13
C SER A 789 -39.49 -9.87 22.39
N VAL A 790 -40.09 -10.68 21.52
CA VAL A 790 -41.28 -10.28 20.74
C VAL A 790 -42.48 -10.06 21.66
N GLU A 791 -43.14 -8.92 21.50
CA GLU A 791 -44.35 -8.51 22.23
C GLU A 791 -45.59 -8.52 21.33
N ASP A 792 -45.47 -7.99 20.12
CA ASP A 792 -46.55 -7.91 19.14
C ASP A 792 -45.99 -8.13 17.73
N PHE A 793 -46.83 -8.59 16.82
CA PHE A 793 -46.48 -8.80 15.42
C PHE A 793 -47.65 -8.37 14.53
N TRP A 794 -47.33 -7.55 13.53
CA TRP A 794 -48.30 -7.05 12.57
C TRP A 794 -47.71 -7.06 11.17
N HIS A 795 -48.51 -7.42 10.17
CA HIS A 795 -48.12 -7.36 8.77
C HIS A 795 -49.35 -7.14 7.89
N THR A 796 -49.16 -6.56 6.71
CA THR A 796 -50.21 -6.40 5.70
C THR A 796 -49.62 -6.25 4.30
N LEU A 797 -50.38 -6.72 3.31
CA LEU A 797 -50.23 -6.31 1.92
C LEU A 797 -50.75 -4.88 1.74
N LEU A 798 -50.18 -4.17 0.77
CA LEU A 798 -50.54 -2.80 0.40
C LEU A 798 -50.80 -2.71 -1.09
N ASP A 799 -51.76 -1.87 -1.47
CA ASP A 799 -51.95 -1.46 -2.85
C ASP A 799 -50.97 -0.32 -3.17
N PRO A 800 -49.92 -0.55 -3.99
CA PRO A 800 -48.95 0.48 -4.33
C PRO A 800 -49.51 1.53 -5.31
N GLY A 801 -50.72 1.33 -5.86
CA GLY A 801 -51.32 2.18 -6.89
C GLY A 801 -50.56 2.16 -8.22
N ARG A 802 -49.74 1.14 -8.42
CA ARG A 802 -48.91 0.90 -9.62
C ARG A 802 -48.65 -0.60 -9.77
N ASP A 803 -47.89 -0.97 -10.79
CA ASP A 803 -47.39 -2.34 -10.92
C ASP A 803 -46.58 -2.79 -9.69
N VAL A 804 -46.83 -4.01 -9.19
CA VAL A 804 -46.20 -4.58 -7.99
C VAL A 804 -44.69 -4.82 -8.15
N GLY A 805 -44.14 -4.69 -9.35
CA GLY A 805 -42.71 -4.82 -9.60
C GLY A 805 -42.27 -6.27 -9.72
N PRO A 806 -41.04 -6.61 -9.31
CA PRO A 806 -40.40 -7.89 -9.62
C PRO A 806 -41.01 -9.05 -8.82
N THR A 807 -42.14 -9.56 -9.32
CA THR A 807 -42.92 -10.67 -8.73
C THR A 807 -42.12 -11.95 -8.48
N TRP A 808 -40.97 -12.14 -9.15
CA TRP A 808 -40.08 -13.27 -8.96
C TRP A 808 -39.20 -13.18 -7.70
N ILE A 809 -39.07 -11.99 -7.10
CA ILE A 809 -38.34 -11.74 -5.85
C ILE A 809 -39.26 -12.03 -4.66
N HIS A 810 -40.33 -11.25 -4.51
CA HIS A 810 -41.25 -11.32 -3.35
C HIS A 810 -42.45 -12.28 -3.58
N GLY A 811 -42.63 -12.79 -4.79
CA GLY A 811 -43.70 -13.74 -5.13
C GLY A 811 -45.12 -13.16 -5.11
N LEU A 812 -45.27 -11.82 -5.15
CA LEU A 812 -46.59 -11.15 -5.13
C LEU A 812 -46.90 -10.69 -6.55
N ASP A 813 -48.08 -11.04 -7.06
CA ASP A 813 -48.61 -10.52 -8.32
C ASP A 813 -49.73 -9.49 -8.08
N MET A 814 -50.19 -8.85 -9.15
CA MET A 814 -51.24 -7.84 -9.05
C MET A 814 -52.54 -8.39 -8.43
N THR A 815 -52.84 -9.68 -8.56
CA THR A 815 -54.05 -10.28 -7.98
C THR A 815 -53.95 -10.44 -6.47
N ASP A 816 -52.74 -10.55 -5.92
CA ASP A 816 -52.52 -10.65 -4.48
C ASP A 816 -52.81 -9.34 -3.75
N VAL A 817 -52.61 -8.18 -4.40
CA VAL A 817 -52.82 -6.85 -3.79
C VAL A 817 -54.17 -6.22 -4.11
N VAL A 818 -55.01 -6.89 -4.91
CA VAL A 818 -56.37 -6.39 -5.23
C VAL A 818 -57.21 -6.34 -3.95
N GLY A 819 -57.63 -5.12 -3.58
CA GLY A 819 -58.41 -4.88 -2.36
C GLY A 819 -57.54 -4.68 -1.11
N ALA A 820 -56.22 -4.68 -1.24
CA ALA A 820 -55.31 -4.28 -0.18
C ALA A 820 -55.55 -2.81 0.21
N PRO A 821 -55.35 -2.43 1.48
CA PRO A 821 -55.33 -1.02 1.86
C PRO A 821 -54.16 -0.29 1.19
N SER A 822 -54.31 1.00 0.92
CA SER A 822 -53.15 1.84 0.56
C SER A 822 -52.29 2.11 1.81
N PHE A 823 -51.05 2.56 1.63
CA PHE A 823 -50.24 2.96 2.80
C PHE A 823 -50.92 4.05 3.64
N ALA A 824 -51.60 5.01 3.01
CA ALA A 824 -52.32 6.07 3.72
C ALA A 824 -53.44 5.52 4.62
N ASP A 825 -54.05 4.39 4.25
CA ASP A 825 -55.07 3.73 5.06
C ASP A 825 -54.49 3.06 6.32
N VAL A 826 -53.21 2.66 6.31
CA VAL A 826 -52.54 1.97 7.43
C VAL A 826 -51.50 2.83 8.15
N ALA A 827 -51.29 4.07 7.72
CA ALA A 827 -50.27 4.96 8.29
C ALA A 827 -50.42 5.13 9.81
N GLY A 828 -51.66 5.15 10.33
CA GLY A 828 -51.94 5.16 11.77
C GLY A 828 -51.60 3.85 12.48
N ASP A 829 -51.83 2.71 11.83
CA ASP A 829 -51.47 1.38 12.35
C ASP A 829 -49.96 1.17 12.41
N VAL A 830 -49.21 1.75 11.46
CA VAL A 830 -47.75 1.77 11.43
C VAL A 830 -47.20 2.74 12.49
N ALA A 831 -47.73 3.97 12.54
CA ALA A 831 -47.25 5.00 13.49
C ALA A 831 -47.36 4.56 14.95
N VAL A 832 -48.51 4.01 15.37
CA VAL A 832 -48.72 3.50 16.74
C VAL A 832 -47.74 2.37 17.10
N ARG A 833 -47.26 1.62 16.10
CA ARG A 833 -46.32 0.51 16.30
C ARG A 833 -44.85 0.92 16.27
N LEU A 834 -44.52 2.12 15.78
CA LEU A 834 -43.16 2.64 15.81
C LEU A 834 -42.97 3.72 16.88
N GLU A 835 -44.06 4.35 17.33
CA GLU A 835 -44.04 5.38 18.37
C GLU A 835 -43.34 4.90 19.64
N GLY A 836 -42.38 5.71 20.12
CA GLY A 836 -41.61 5.43 21.33
C GLY A 836 -40.61 4.27 21.24
N ARG A 837 -40.36 3.71 20.03
CA ARG A 837 -39.45 2.58 19.80
C ARG A 837 -38.22 2.98 18.96
N VAL A 838 -37.12 2.24 19.13
CA VAL A 838 -35.99 2.27 18.19
C VAL A 838 -36.31 1.33 17.03
N VAL A 839 -36.22 1.83 15.79
CA VAL A 839 -36.51 1.00 14.61
C VAL A 839 -35.30 0.14 14.27
N VAL A 840 -35.52 -1.12 13.95
CA VAL A 840 -34.48 -2.10 13.60
C VAL A 840 -34.84 -2.70 12.25
N ALA A 841 -33.88 -2.83 11.34
CA ALA A 841 -34.10 -3.54 10.08
C ALA A 841 -32.81 -4.19 9.61
N HIS A 842 -32.90 -5.18 8.72
CA HIS A 842 -31.70 -5.81 8.20
C HIS A 842 -30.87 -4.84 7.37
N ASN A 843 -31.53 -4.07 6.49
CA ASN A 843 -30.92 -2.97 5.75
C ASN A 843 -31.61 -1.64 6.06
N ALA A 844 -31.45 -1.14 7.29
CA ALA A 844 -32.15 0.06 7.76
C ALA A 844 -32.16 1.28 6.81
N PRO A 845 -31.07 1.63 6.09
CA PRO A 845 -31.12 2.70 5.08
C PRO A 845 -32.18 2.48 3.98
N PHE A 846 -32.40 1.24 3.57
CA PHE A 846 -33.39 0.86 2.56
C PHE A 846 -34.81 0.95 3.14
N ASP A 847 -35.10 0.19 4.20
CA ASP A 847 -36.44 0.10 4.79
C ASP A 847 -36.94 1.46 5.30
N MET A 848 -36.07 2.21 5.98
CA MET A 848 -36.39 3.56 6.45
C MET A 848 -36.57 4.55 5.30
N GLY A 849 -35.85 4.37 4.19
CA GLY A 849 -36.00 5.20 3.00
C GLY A 849 -37.36 5.04 2.33
N PHE A 850 -37.96 3.84 2.39
CA PHE A 850 -39.32 3.58 1.92
C PHE A 850 -40.37 4.06 2.91
N LEU A 851 -40.19 3.83 4.21
CA LEU A 851 -41.09 4.34 5.24
C LEU A 851 -41.22 5.87 5.20
N HIS A 852 -40.09 6.60 5.16
CA HIS A 852 -40.15 8.07 5.06
C HIS A 852 -40.91 8.52 3.81
N ALA A 853 -40.63 7.91 2.66
CA ALA A 853 -41.28 8.28 1.41
C ALA A 853 -42.80 8.00 1.42
N GLU A 854 -43.26 6.90 2.02
CA GLU A 854 -44.69 6.60 2.12
C GLU A 854 -45.42 7.51 3.12
N PHE A 855 -44.79 7.84 4.26
CA PHE A 855 -45.33 8.81 5.21
C PHE A 855 -45.39 10.23 4.63
N ASP A 856 -44.37 10.65 3.88
CA ASP A 856 -44.36 11.92 3.14
C ASP A 856 -45.50 11.97 2.11
N ARG A 857 -45.71 10.88 1.36
CA ARG A 857 -46.83 10.75 0.39
C ARG A 857 -48.19 10.77 1.05
N ALA A 858 -48.32 10.19 2.24
CA ALA A 858 -49.55 10.23 3.04
C ALA A 858 -49.81 11.61 3.67
N GLY A 859 -48.89 12.58 3.52
CA GLY A 859 -49.02 13.93 4.06
C GLY A 859 -48.63 14.03 5.55
N HIS A 860 -47.90 13.05 6.06
CA HIS A 860 -47.53 12.91 7.47
C HIS A 860 -46.03 12.61 7.59
N PRO A 861 -45.13 13.55 7.26
CA PRO A 861 -43.69 13.32 7.21
C PRO A 861 -43.15 12.82 8.56
N LEU A 862 -42.30 11.79 8.52
CA LEU A 862 -41.69 11.25 9.74
C LEU A 862 -40.58 12.17 10.25
N PRO A 863 -40.46 12.35 11.58
CA PRO A 863 -39.31 13.00 12.18
C PRO A 863 -38.07 12.07 12.08
N PRO A 864 -36.85 12.55 12.37
CA PRO A 864 -35.66 11.69 12.40
C PRO A 864 -35.80 10.57 13.46
N VAL A 865 -36.14 9.37 13.00
CA VAL A 865 -36.34 8.20 13.86
C VAL A 865 -35.00 7.50 14.10
N PRO A 866 -34.61 7.18 15.35
CA PRO A 866 -33.42 6.38 15.60
C PRO A 866 -33.59 4.97 15.01
N SER A 867 -32.66 4.58 14.14
CA SER A 867 -32.67 3.27 13.47
C SER A 867 -31.39 2.48 13.69
N LEU A 868 -31.50 1.15 13.77
CA LEU A 868 -30.39 0.20 13.90
C LEU A 868 -30.41 -0.78 12.72
N CYS A 869 -29.23 -1.07 12.17
CA CYS A 869 -29.05 -1.94 11.01
C CYS A 869 -28.41 -3.27 11.43
N THR A 870 -29.14 -4.39 11.36
CA THR A 870 -28.59 -5.70 11.78
C THR A 870 -27.52 -6.22 10.81
N MET A 871 -27.55 -5.81 9.53
CA MET A 871 -26.46 -6.04 8.58
C MET A 871 -25.18 -5.31 9.00
N ALA A 872 -25.28 -4.08 9.52
CA ALA A 872 -24.11 -3.36 10.05
C ALA A 872 -23.63 -3.96 11.38
N LEU A 873 -24.54 -4.50 12.21
CA LEU A 873 -24.16 -5.25 13.41
C LEU A 873 -23.50 -6.60 13.08
N ALA A 874 -23.83 -7.21 11.93
CA ALA A 874 -23.20 -8.46 11.48
C ALA A 874 -21.68 -8.30 11.31
N ASP A 875 -21.21 -7.11 10.92
CA ASP A 875 -19.77 -6.81 10.82
C ASP A 875 -19.05 -6.91 12.19
N ARG A 876 -19.78 -6.77 13.31
CA ARG A 876 -19.26 -6.88 14.68
C ARG A 876 -19.51 -8.23 15.32
N THR A 877 -20.60 -8.90 14.94
CA THR A 877 -21.10 -10.12 15.60
C THR A 877 -20.81 -11.39 14.82
N ALA A 878 -20.64 -11.29 13.50
CA ALA A 878 -20.29 -12.38 12.60
C ALA A 878 -19.45 -11.87 11.39
N PRO A 879 -18.25 -11.28 11.61
CA PRO A 879 -17.40 -10.68 10.55
C PRO A 879 -16.88 -11.65 9.47
N HIS A 880 -17.24 -12.93 9.56
CA HIS A 880 -16.81 -13.98 8.63
C HIS A 880 -17.97 -14.58 7.82
N ALA A 881 -19.20 -14.16 8.12
CA ALA A 881 -20.38 -14.54 7.36
C ALA A 881 -20.67 -13.50 6.27
N GLY A 882 -21.41 -13.90 5.23
CA GLY A 882 -21.97 -12.96 4.28
C GLY A 882 -22.91 -11.97 4.97
N ARG A 883 -23.15 -10.84 4.31
CA ARG A 883 -23.98 -9.75 4.85
C ARG A 883 -25.46 -9.89 4.51
N SER A 884 -25.85 -10.97 3.83
CA SER A 884 -27.25 -11.27 3.55
C SER A 884 -27.97 -11.71 4.83
N LEU A 885 -29.29 -11.56 4.85
CA LEU A 885 -30.10 -11.99 6.01
C LEU A 885 -29.90 -13.49 6.27
N ALA A 886 -29.87 -14.30 5.21
CA ALA A 886 -29.64 -15.73 5.29
C ALA A 886 -28.27 -16.08 5.89
N ASP A 887 -27.21 -15.39 5.46
CA ASP A 887 -25.85 -15.64 5.97
C ASP A 887 -25.72 -15.19 7.44
N ALA A 888 -26.29 -14.03 7.77
CA ALA A 888 -26.29 -13.51 9.14
C ALA A 888 -27.10 -14.42 10.08
N CYS A 889 -28.31 -14.84 9.68
CA CYS A 889 -29.11 -15.81 10.42
C CYS A 889 -28.37 -17.15 10.58
N GLY A 890 -27.76 -17.66 9.51
CA GLY A 890 -26.97 -18.90 9.55
C GLY A 890 -25.77 -18.82 10.51
N ALA A 891 -25.09 -17.68 10.57
CA ALA A 891 -23.98 -17.46 11.49
C ALA A 891 -24.38 -17.45 12.97
N HIS A 892 -25.63 -17.06 13.25
CA HIS A 892 -26.20 -16.98 14.60
C HIS A 892 -27.14 -18.15 14.95
N GLY A 893 -27.25 -19.16 14.09
CA GLY A 893 -28.10 -20.33 14.32
C GLY A 893 -29.61 -20.04 14.30
N VAL A 894 -30.02 -19.02 13.55
CA VAL A 894 -31.42 -18.64 13.34
C VAL A 894 -31.90 -19.28 12.04
N GLU A 895 -33.03 -19.99 12.08
CA GLU A 895 -33.64 -20.60 10.89
C GLU A 895 -34.42 -19.55 10.08
N LEU A 896 -34.21 -19.56 8.76
CA LEU A 896 -34.94 -18.73 7.78
C LEU A 896 -35.72 -19.68 6.86
N GLU A 897 -37.02 -19.86 7.11
CA GLU A 897 -37.84 -20.86 6.43
C GLU A 897 -38.32 -20.43 5.03
N ASN A 898 -38.55 -19.13 4.79
CA ASN A 898 -38.93 -18.57 3.48
C ASN A 898 -38.41 -17.14 3.32
N ALA A 899 -37.26 -16.96 2.64
CA ALA A 899 -36.72 -15.63 2.33
C ALA A 899 -37.61 -14.85 1.33
N HIS A 900 -37.65 -13.51 1.43
CA HIS A 900 -38.38 -12.59 0.53
C HIS A 900 -39.90 -12.56 0.74
N SER A 901 -40.28 -12.58 2.02
CA SER A 901 -41.61 -12.27 2.51
C SER A 901 -41.41 -11.37 3.71
N ALA A 902 -41.99 -10.16 3.69
CA ALA A 902 -41.78 -9.19 4.77
C ALA A 902 -42.05 -9.79 6.15
N ARG A 903 -43.05 -10.67 6.25
CA ARG A 903 -43.38 -11.41 7.48
C ARG A 903 -42.21 -12.25 8.00
N GLU A 904 -41.63 -13.08 7.15
CA GLU A 904 -40.62 -14.08 7.55
C GLU A 904 -39.28 -13.40 7.78
N ASP A 905 -38.94 -12.43 6.94
CA ASP A 905 -37.69 -11.69 7.02
C ASP A 905 -37.67 -10.77 8.26
N ALA A 906 -38.81 -10.16 8.63
CA ALA A 906 -38.93 -9.40 9.88
C ALA A 906 -38.80 -10.30 11.13
N LEU A 907 -39.40 -11.50 11.12
CA LEU A 907 -39.29 -12.46 12.23
C LEU A 907 -37.86 -13.01 12.36
N ALA A 908 -37.22 -13.35 11.25
CA ALA A 908 -35.83 -13.77 11.21
C ALA A 908 -34.88 -12.65 11.67
N THR A 909 -35.14 -11.40 11.26
CA THR A 909 -34.40 -10.22 11.70
C THR A 909 -34.56 -9.98 13.19
N ALA A 910 -35.75 -10.20 13.76
CA ALA A 910 -35.97 -10.08 15.22
C ALA A 910 -35.20 -11.15 16.00
N ALA A 911 -35.20 -12.40 15.53
CA ALA A 911 -34.42 -13.48 16.13
C ALA A 911 -32.91 -13.24 16.02
N LEU A 912 -32.46 -12.78 14.85
CA LEU A 912 -31.07 -12.39 14.59
C LEU A 912 -30.64 -11.25 15.52
N PHE A 913 -31.43 -10.18 15.59
CA PHE A 913 -31.14 -9.03 16.43
C PHE A 913 -30.98 -9.45 17.90
N ARG A 914 -31.89 -10.28 18.41
CA ARG A 914 -31.79 -10.82 19.77
C ARG A 914 -30.51 -11.63 19.99
N ALA A 915 -30.12 -12.46 19.03
CA ALA A 915 -28.87 -13.22 19.11
C ALA A 915 -27.63 -12.30 19.06
N GLN A 916 -27.68 -11.23 18.28
CA GLN A 916 -26.63 -10.21 18.20
C GLN A 916 -26.51 -9.41 19.51
N LEU A 917 -27.61 -9.05 20.16
CA LEU A 917 -27.59 -8.38 21.46
C LEU A 917 -26.89 -9.23 22.54
N ILE A 918 -27.19 -10.53 22.57
CA ILE A 918 -26.52 -11.48 23.48
C ILE A 918 -25.02 -11.58 23.15
N THR A 919 -24.66 -11.59 21.86
CA THR A 919 -23.27 -11.71 21.41
C THR A 919 -22.45 -10.45 21.73
N LEU A 920 -23.07 -9.27 21.66
CA LEU A 920 -22.41 -8.00 21.92
C LEU A 920 -22.27 -7.66 23.40
N ASP A 921 -23.01 -8.34 24.29
CA ASP A 921 -23.08 -8.01 25.73
C ASP A 921 -23.37 -6.52 25.96
N ALA A 922 -24.25 -5.95 25.12
CA ALA A 922 -24.51 -4.52 25.08
C ALA A 922 -25.47 -4.11 26.21
N ASP A 923 -25.05 -3.13 27.02
CA ASP A 923 -25.83 -2.62 28.15
C ASP A 923 -26.51 -1.27 27.83
N ASP A 924 -26.15 -0.59 26.73
CA ASP A 924 -26.77 0.65 26.27
C ASP A 924 -26.88 0.85 24.74
N LEU A 925 -27.70 1.82 24.31
CA LEU A 925 -27.91 2.15 22.88
C LEU A 925 -26.68 2.79 22.18
N PRO A 926 -25.86 3.64 22.83
CA PRO A 926 -24.59 4.12 22.29
C PRO A 926 -23.60 3.01 21.89
N GLU A 927 -23.53 1.91 22.63
CA GLU A 927 -22.68 0.75 22.30
C GLU A 927 -23.10 0.05 21.01
N LEU A 928 -24.38 0.17 20.64
CA LEU A 928 -24.93 -0.30 19.37
C LEU A 928 -24.78 0.73 18.23
N GLY A 929 -24.13 1.87 18.48
CA GLY A 929 -23.86 2.92 17.49
C GLY A 929 -24.96 3.97 17.37
N ILE A 930 -25.93 4.01 18.30
CA ILE A 930 -27.03 4.98 18.29
C ILE A 930 -26.68 6.20 19.16
N SER A 931 -26.57 7.39 18.56
CA SER A 931 -26.39 8.63 19.32
C SER A 931 -27.73 9.09 19.92
N THR A 932 -27.98 8.76 21.19
CA THR A 932 -29.20 9.12 21.91
C THR A 932 -29.20 10.61 22.32
N ARG A 933 -29.51 11.51 21.37
CA ARG A 933 -29.84 12.90 21.76
C ARG A 933 -31.33 13.14 21.98
N HIS A 934 -32.24 12.47 21.27
CA HIS A 934 -33.68 12.79 21.30
C HIS A 934 -34.57 11.54 21.30
N LEU A 935 -34.88 11.02 22.48
CA LEU A 935 -36.09 10.24 22.72
C LEU A 935 -36.85 10.89 23.91
N PRO A 936 -38.19 11.02 23.83
CA PRO A 936 -39.06 10.67 22.70
C PRO A 936 -38.98 11.67 21.53
N VAL A 937 -39.23 11.18 20.31
CA VAL A 937 -39.42 11.98 19.09
C VAL A 937 -40.92 12.20 18.88
N ASP A 938 -41.35 13.38 18.43
CA ASP A 938 -42.78 13.69 18.23
C ASP A 938 -43.35 12.96 17.00
N TRP A 939 -44.14 11.90 17.21
CA TRP A 939 -44.79 11.14 16.15
C TRP A 939 -46.08 11.81 15.66
N PRO A 940 -46.46 11.66 14.38
CA PRO A 940 -47.75 12.15 13.89
C PRO A 940 -48.91 11.39 14.57
N ALA A 941 -49.81 12.14 15.22
CA ALA A 941 -50.98 11.59 15.90
C ALA A 941 -52.04 11.12 14.89
N LEU A 942 -51.93 9.87 14.44
CA LEU A 942 -52.82 9.24 13.47
C LEU A 942 -53.63 8.13 14.15
N ALA A 943 -54.95 8.11 13.94
CA ALA A 943 -55.80 7.05 14.48
C ALA A 943 -55.59 5.75 13.67
N PRO A 944 -55.31 4.60 14.30
CA PRO A 944 -55.20 3.33 13.60
C PRO A 944 -56.55 2.94 12.99
N THR A 945 -56.55 2.43 11.76
CA THR A 945 -57.77 2.03 11.06
C THR A 945 -58.09 0.55 11.25
N GLY A 946 -57.11 -0.25 11.67
CA GLY A 946 -57.23 -1.70 11.82
C GLY A 946 -57.35 -2.45 10.50
N ARG A 947 -57.19 -1.76 9.36
CA ARG A 947 -57.21 -2.39 8.04
C ARG A 947 -55.93 -3.20 7.86
N SER A 948 -56.08 -4.46 7.52
CA SER A 948 -54.98 -5.33 7.13
C SER A 948 -55.49 -6.36 6.13
N MET A 949 -54.60 -6.79 5.25
CA MET A 949 -54.84 -7.89 4.32
C MET A 949 -53.64 -8.82 4.38
N THR A 950 -53.90 -10.09 4.65
CA THR A 950 -52.85 -11.11 4.71
C THR A 950 -52.75 -11.84 3.37
N ARG A 951 -51.54 -12.29 3.06
CA ARG A 951 -51.25 -13.08 1.87
C ARG A 951 -52.05 -14.39 1.89
N THR A 952 -52.77 -14.70 0.82
CA THR A 952 -53.62 -15.91 0.73
C THR A 952 -52.92 -17.13 0.11
N ARG A 953 -51.75 -16.94 -0.52
CA ARG A 953 -50.91 -18.00 -1.09
C ARG A 953 -49.47 -17.91 -0.54
N PRO A 954 -48.81 -19.04 -0.22
CA PRO A 954 -47.38 -19.02 0.10
C PRO A 954 -46.57 -18.54 -1.12
N ALA A 955 -45.41 -17.91 -0.89
CA ALA A 955 -44.52 -17.42 -1.93
C ALA A 955 -44.00 -18.59 -2.79
N SER A 956 -44.75 -19.00 -3.81
CA SER A 956 -44.26 -19.96 -4.79
C SER A 956 -43.53 -19.20 -5.90
N ARG A 957 -42.21 -19.33 -5.93
CA ARG A 957 -41.41 -18.90 -7.08
C ARG A 957 -41.96 -19.55 -8.35
N PRO A 958 -42.24 -18.79 -9.42
CA PRO A 958 -42.24 -19.37 -10.75
C PRO A 958 -40.85 -19.97 -10.98
N GLU A 959 -40.74 -21.22 -11.42
CA GLU A 959 -39.46 -21.70 -11.93
C GLU A 959 -39.06 -20.76 -13.09
N PRO A 960 -37.91 -20.06 -13.00
CA PRO A 960 -37.45 -19.26 -14.12
C PRO A 960 -37.32 -20.18 -15.32
N SER A 961 -37.72 -19.74 -16.51
CA SER A 961 -37.51 -20.49 -17.74
C SER A 961 -35.99 -20.63 -17.96
N VAL A 962 -35.40 -21.67 -17.40
CA VAL A 962 -33.96 -21.82 -17.26
C VAL A 962 -33.35 -22.00 -18.66
N ARG A 963 -32.67 -20.96 -19.16
CA ARG A 963 -31.38 -21.19 -19.82
C ARG A 963 -30.41 -21.55 -18.70
N THR A 964 -29.86 -22.75 -18.72
CA THR A 964 -29.02 -23.27 -17.64
C THR A 964 -27.69 -22.51 -17.62
N TRP A 965 -27.53 -21.64 -16.63
CA TRP A 965 -26.24 -21.05 -16.27
C TRP A 965 -25.44 -22.05 -15.42
N ALA A 966 -24.11 -22.01 -15.51
CA ALA A 966 -23.25 -23.04 -14.91
C ALA A 966 -23.10 -22.88 -13.38
N SER A 967 -23.49 -21.73 -12.82
CA SER A 967 -23.47 -21.48 -11.37
C SER A 967 -24.63 -20.61 -10.88
N ALA A 968 -24.89 -20.66 -9.57
CA ALA A 968 -25.83 -19.77 -8.90
C ALA A 968 -25.44 -18.29 -9.04
N GLY A 969 -24.13 -18.00 -9.09
CA GLY A 969 -23.61 -16.65 -9.31
C GLY A 969 -23.88 -16.12 -10.72
N GLU A 970 -23.71 -16.96 -11.75
CA GLU A 970 -24.05 -16.60 -13.13
C GLU A 970 -25.56 -16.38 -13.31
N THR A 971 -26.38 -17.18 -12.60
CA THR A 971 -27.84 -16.99 -12.57
C THR A 971 -28.20 -15.65 -11.93
N ALA A 972 -27.66 -15.35 -10.75
CA ALA A 972 -27.90 -14.09 -10.04
C ALA A 972 -27.46 -12.87 -10.87
N TYR A 973 -26.35 -12.97 -11.59
CA TYR A 973 -25.87 -11.91 -12.46
C TYR A 973 -26.72 -11.72 -13.71
N ALA A 974 -27.15 -12.81 -14.36
CA ALA A 974 -28.04 -12.76 -15.50
C ALA A 974 -29.40 -12.14 -15.12
N ASP A 975 -29.91 -12.44 -13.94
CA ASP A 975 -31.15 -11.87 -13.41
C ASP A 975 -30.99 -10.37 -13.11
N ALA A 976 -29.89 -9.97 -12.46
CA ALA A 976 -29.57 -8.56 -12.21
C ALA A 976 -29.41 -7.76 -13.52
N LEU A 977 -28.87 -8.38 -14.56
CA LEU A 977 -28.71 -7.78 -15.89
C LEU A 977 -30.03 -7.67 -16.64
N ALA A 978 -30.87 -8.71 -16.61
CA ALA A 978 -32.20 -8.66 -17.19
C ALA A 978 -33.05 -7.56 -16.53
N TRP A 979 -32.86 -7.36 -15.22
CA TRP A 979 -33.49 -6.29 -14.45
C TRP A 979 -32.95 -4.90 -14.80
N ALA A 980 -31.63 -4.74 -14.92
CA ALA A 980 -31.00 -3.48 -15.35
C ALA A 980 -31.32 -3.10 -16.81
N LEU A 981 -32.00 -3.96 -17.57
CA LEU A 981 -32.37 -3.75 -18.97
C LEU A 981 -33.89 -3.80 -19.18
N GLU A 982 -34.66 -3.57 -18.13
CA GLU A 982 -36.12 -3.60 -18.18
C GLU A 982 -36.69 -2.37 -18.91
N ASP A 983 -36.02 -1.22 -18.82
CA ASP A 983 -36.37 0.04 -19.49
C ASP A 983 -35.43 0.42 -20.66
N ASP A 984 -34.60 -0.53 -21.10
CA ASP A 984 -33.57 -0.35 -22.13
C ASP A 984 -32.57 0.81 -21.84
N GLU A 985 -32.39 1.20 -20.58
CA GLU A 985 -31.37 2.13 -20.07
C GLU A 985 -30.59 1.48 -18.91
N VAL A 986 -29.32 1.86 -18.68
CA VAL A 986 -28.55 1.39 -17.52
C VAL A 986 -28.04 2.59 -16.73
N THR A 987 -28.52 2.80 -15.52
CA THR A 987 -28.06 3.89 -14.66
C THR A 987 -26.78 3.52 -13.91
N SER A 988 -26.07 4.51 -13.37
CA SER A 988 -24.86 4.26 -12.57
C SER A 988 -25.11 3.35 -11.37
N VAL A 989 -26.32 3.37 -10.79
CA VAL A 989 -26.70 2.54 -9.64
C VAL A 989 -26.96 1.09 -10.06
N GLU A 990 -27.62 0.86 -11.19
CA GLU A 990 -27.77 -0.50 -11.73
C GLU A 990 -26.42 -1.06 -12.19
N LEU A 991 -25.55 -0.21 -12.74
CA LEU A 991 -24.19 -0.58 -13.11
C LEU A 991 -23.35 -0.96 -11.89
N ASP A 992 -23.42 -0.18 -10.80
CA ASP A 992 -22.77 -0.50 -9.53
C ASP A 992 -23.32 -1.78 -8.91
N HIS A 993 -24.64 -2.00 -9.02
CA HIS A 993 -25.28 -3.24 -8.57
C HIS A 993 -24.79 -4.44 -9.37
N LEU A 994 -24.72 -4.35 -10.70
CA LEU A 994 -24.15 -5.38 -11.57
C LEU A 994 -22.71 -5.69 -11.15
N ILE A 995 -21.87 -4.66 -11.01
CA ILE A 995 -20.47 -4.83 -10.58
C ILE A 995 -20.41 -5.49 -9.19
N GLY A 996 -21.30 -5.10 -8.27
CA GLY A 996 -21.45 -5.68 -6.94
C GLY A 996 -21.81 -7.16 -6.98
N VAL A 997 -22.83 -7.54 -7.76
CA VAL A 997 -23.28 -8.94 -7.93
C VAL A 997 -22.16 -9.78 -8.55
N ALA A 998 -21.49 -9.28 -9.60
CA ALA A 998 -20.35 -9.97 -10.21
C ALA A 998 -19.20 -10.23 -9.21
N ARG A 999 -18.95 -9.29 -8.31
CA ARG A 999 -17.90 -9.41 -7.28
C ARG A 999 -18.29 -10.35 -6.14
N VAL A 1000 -19.49 -10.19 -5.58
CA VAL A 1000 -19.98 -11.01 -4.45
C VAL A 1000 -20.03 -12.48 -4.82
N TRP A 1001 -20.45 -12.78 -6.06
CA TRP A 1001 -20.63 -14.16 -6.51
C TRP A 1001 -19.45 -14.72 -7.31
N ALA A 1002 -18.37 -13.95 -7.49
CA ALA A 1002 -17.18 -14.34 -8.27
C ALA A 1002 -17.56 -14.91 -9.65
N VAL A 1003 -18.44 -14.21 -10.36
CA VAL A 1003 -18.96 -14.64 -11.67
C VAL A 1003 -17.82 -14.77 -12.67
N GLY A 1004 -17.75 -15.87 -13.43
CA GLY A 1004 -16.56 -16.17 -14.26
C GLY A 1004 -16.45 -15.36 -15.55
N ASP A 1005 -17.51 -15.32 -16.36
CA ASP A 1005 -17.52 -14.63 -17.66
C ASP A 1005 -18.77 -13.75 -17.82
N VAL A 1006 -18.72 -12.57 -17.19
CA VAL A 1006 -19.73 -11.52 -17.32
C VAL A 1006 -20.01 -11.15 -18.78
N ALA A 1007 -18.98 -11.16 -19.64
CA ALA A 1007 -19.13 -10.79 -21.05
C ALA A 1007 -19.87 -11.88 -21.86
N ALA A 1008 -19.73 -13.16 -21.50
CA ALA A 1008 -20.55 -14.23 -22.08
C ALA A 1008 -22.02 -14.10 -21.69
N ILE A 1009 -22.30 -13.75 -20.43
CA ILE A 1009 -23.67 -13.51 -19.96
C ILE A 1009 -24.27 -12.31 -20.71
N HIS A 1010 -23.55 -11.20 -20.83
CA HIS A 1010 -23.96 -10.05 -21.64
C HIS A 1010 -24.31 -10.45 -23.08
N ARG A 1011 -23.40 -11.14 -23.78
CA ARG A 1011 -23.65 -11.58 -25.17
C ARG A 1011 -24.89 -12.46 -25.30
N GLN A 1012 -25.18 -13.29 -24.30
CA GLN A 1012 -26.31 -14.22 -24.33
C GLN A 1012 -27.65 -13.59 -23.93
N VAL A 1013 -27.65 -12.67 -22.96
CA VAL A 1013 -28.83 -11.93 -22.49
C VAL A 1013 -29.24 -10.86 -23.52
N LEU A 1014 -28.25 -10.22 -24.15
CA LEU A 1014 -28.46 -9.19 -25.17
C LEU A 1014 -28.74 -9.76 -26.57
N ALA A 1015 -28.62 -11.07 -26.77
CA ALA A 1015 -28.79 -11.71 -28.08
C ALA A 1015 -30.18 -11.42 -28.67
N GLY A 1016 -30.23 -10.58 -29.70
CA GLY A 1016 -31.46 -10.21 -30.40
C GLY A 1016 -32.19 -8.98 -29.86
N ARG A 1017 -31.60 -8.25 -28.90
CA ARG A 1017 -32.08 -6.92 -28.47
C ARG A 1017 -31.35 -5.80 -29.24
N ASP A 1018 -32.09 -4.76 -29.62
CA ASP A 1018 -31.54 -3.55 -30.27
C ASP A 1018 -31.52 -2.41 -29.24
N LEU A 1019 -30.36 -2.21 -28.59
CA LEU A 1019 -30.20 -1.27 -27.47
C LEU A 1019 -29.42 -0.01 -27.90
N PRO A 1020 -29.63 1.14 -27.24
CA PRO A 1020 -28.84 2.35 -27.48
C PRO A 1020 -27.34 2.12 -27.25
N ALA A 1021 -26.49 2.79 -28.05
CA ALA A 1021 -25.03 2.68 -27.95
C ALA A 1021 -24.48 3.08 -26.56
N GLU A 1022 -25.21 3.89 -25.81
CA GLU A 1022 -24.83 4.29 -24.44
C GLU A 1022 -24.92 3.11 -23.46
N VAL A 1023 -25.95 2.28 -23.56
CA VAL A 1023 -26.14 1.09 -22.72
C VAL A 1023 -25.01 0.08 -22.95
N HIS A 1024 -24.61 -0.10 -24.20
CA HIS A 1024 -23.44 -0.93 -24.54
C HIS A 1024 -22.17 -0.39 -23.89
N ARG A 1025 -21.94 0.94 -23.92
CA ARG A 1025 -20.78 1.57 -23.25
C ARG A 1025 -20.81 1.39 -21.74
N GLN A 1026 -21.98 1.48 -21.11
CA GLN A 1026 -22.13 1.31 -19.67
C GLN A 1026 -21.89 -0.15 -19.26
N LEU A 1027 -22.44 -1.12 -19.98
CA LEU A 1027 -22.16 -2.55 -19.72
C LEU A 1027 -20.69 -2.91 -19.97
N GLU A 1028 -20.01 -2.27 -20.92
CA GLU A 1028 -18.55 -2.40 -21.10
C GLU A 1028 -17.77 -1.92 -19.86
N VAL A 1029 -18.27 -0.95 -19.10
CA VAL A 1029 -17.66 -0.52 -17.83
C VAL A 1029 -17.74 -1.65 -16.81
N ALA A 1030 -18.89 -2.33 -16.67
CA ALA A 1030 -18.99 -3.51 -15.80
C ALA A 1030 -18.04 -4.63 -16.23
N GLU A 1031 -17.94 -4.91 -17.54
CA GLU A 1031 -17.01 -5.92 -18.07
C GLU A 1031 -15.54 -5.58 -17.79
N ARG A 1032 -15.11 -4.33 -18.02
CA ARG A 1032 -13.73 -3.89 -17.79
C ARG A 1032 -13.39 -3.86 -16.30
N THR A 1033 -14.32 -3.40 -15.49
CA THR A 1033 -14.17 -3.33 -14.02
C THR A 1033 -14.09 -4.72 -13.42
N HIS A 1034 -14.91 -5.64 -13.92
CA HIS A 1034 -14.84 -7.05 -13.54
C HIS A 1034 -13.55 -7.70 -14.05
N ARG A 1035 -13.12 -7.52 -15.31
CA ARG A 1035 -11.84 -8.06 -15.81
C ARG A 1035 -10.60 -7.53 -15.08
N ARG A 1036 -10.65 -6.31 -14.54
CA ARG A 1036 -9.59 -5.73 -13.71
C ARG A 1036 -9.55 -6.29 -12.29
N THR A 1037 -10.67 -6.82 -11.79
CA THR A 1037 -10.80 -7.36 -10.42
C THR A 1037 -10.91 -8.88 -10.36
N ALA A 1038 -11.24 -9.53 -11.47
CA ALA A 1038 -11.33 -10.97 -11.60
C ALA A 1038 -9.96 -11.58 -11.90
N LEU A 1039 -9.55 -12.53 -11.06
CA LEU A 1039 -8.53 -13.51 -11.39
C LEU A 1039 -8.97 -14.31 -12.62
N PRO A 1040 -8.06 -14.71 -13.53
CA PRO A 1040 -8.44 -15.61 -14.61
C PRO A 1040 -8.87 -16.96 -14.02
N THR A 1041 -10.15 -17.29 -14.17
CA THR A 1041 -10.67 -18.65 -14.04
C THR A 1041 -10.23 -19.43 -15.27
N SER A 1042 -9.05 -20.06 -15.21
CA SER A 1042 -8.67 -21.08 -16.17
C SER A 1042 -9.31 -22.41 -15.76
N THR A 1043 -10.29 -22.82 -16.56
CA THR A 1043 -10.78 -24.19 -16.81
C THR A 1043 -9.91 -25.31 -16.24
N ILE A 1044 -10.48 -26.10 -15.32
CA ILE A 1044 -10.12 -27.51 -15.09
C ILE A 1044 -10.89 -28.37 -16.07
#